data_AF-A0A1Y1W0L6-F1
#
_entry.id   AF-A0A1Y1W0L6-F1
#
_cell.length_a   1.000
_cell.length_b   1.000
_cell.length_c   1.000
_cell.angle_alpha   90.00
_cell.angle_beta   90.00
_cell.angle_gamma   90.00
#
_symmetry.space_group_name_H-M   'P 1'
#
loop_
_entity.id
_entity.type
_entity.pdbx_description
1 polymer ?
#
loop_
_entity_poly.entity_id
_entity_poly.type
_entity_poly.pdbx_seq_one_letter_code
_entity_poly.pdbx_strand_id
1 'polypeptide(L)'
;MYIKMLNFNNLLKAFGLTMLFNMVACKQSITMKTLVLTTTQTESEAITVNLNSYGIPFDMIEFSATNTLTGNLTLYSDDKQPKYNLIVVNGGYLSYEVNSTWVSALSKEQWAYLEEYEAKNSVRRVVISEDISYNPEIALADQNNWGETLDKQDLIVETSDEVKSIFNEARVKITAPLDVNGIYHNRVKIVNTETTKPFLYYSDNGKQGPVAATITKYQNGREKMSFYFGFGSWSQSSIILNHLWLTWGTRSLFNGFRRVYFTPHIDDIFLSTELVDYKHNLAYSENSEIFRTKPSDFQKIAQFQKDVLDIMPEGSFYRVELAFNGNGILLNVDYDDALEIDGERYVDLEFVKEPGTGDHRWPKENYQFTESNIANFEKDELFKYFANNEEAQKDFFWSSHTFSHENLDNASRSDVDNEIRLNIEVADRMGLLGKEYWSGSAIITPQISGLHNKDALEIFRQYGITTATGDLSRPAICNIANPYLPYYTTMESSNLEGFPVVPRTPTEIYYFCSTRDEDTWMYNQIYNTYFGKDSTWDEIAERESKRTLLLMTKLRHEAHQFHQANLRYYKKEGNYGESLLEDWTRSVVNLYTKYVEWPLISVKIDDQAETFIQRAKLEACGHKTKLVIEDNKIVGITVSASEGDCTVPVTVPSGVKESSLPSDAKLEQIGKDPLTVWIPLKKGESKSFELEPALEWIISDEIINQTDPTTTNEASTTTTTTTTTEVPTTTTTTTTTEVPTTTTTTTTEVPTTTTTTTTTEVPTTTTTTITEVPTTTTTTTTEVPTTTTTTTTEVPTTTTTTTTSKTTTTTTTTTTPTTSKTTTTTTTTVTKTTTTTTTTKTKTTTTTTKTTTTKTKTTTTTTTTKTKTTTKTTTTKSTPTPTECSTAWGKCGGIGYNGPTCCIEGFYCQFQNAYYSQCVPGKDPNHFSAEPDEDAQCNGAYEKCGGLGFTGSDCCVKGYTCKMFNIFYSQCVPNYYIVL
;
A
#
# COMPACT_ATOMS: atom_id res chain seq x y z
N MET A 1 90.98 32.50 44.25
CA MET A 1 91.73 32.42 42.96
C MET A 1 91.17 31.21 42.21
N TYR A 2 90.63 31.30 40.99
CA TYR A 2 90.38 32.45 40.11
C TYR A 2 89.25 32.07 39.12
N ILE A 3 88.32 32.99 38.80
CA ILE A 3 87.59 33.16 37.50
C ILE A 3 87.07 31.87 36.78
N LYS A 4 85.78 31.70 36.48
CA LYS A 4 85.02 32.50 35.47
C LYS A 4 83.49 32.27 35.52
N MET A 5 82.70 33.32 35.27
CA MET A 5 81.31 33.19 34.76
C MET A 5 81.35 33.08 33.22
N LEU A 6 80.40 32.37 32.58
CA LEU A 6 79.95 32.67 31.21
C LEU A 6 78.71 31.87 30.78
N ASN A 7 77.61 32.60 30.54
CA ASN A 7 76.52 32.46 29.56
C ASN A 7 76.05 31.06 29.06
N PHE A 8 74.75 30.76 29.14
CA PHE A 8 73.70 31.20 28.19
C PHE A 8 73.96 30.82 26.72
N ASN A 9 73.39 29.68 26.28
CA ASN A 9 72.48 29.58 25.11
C ASN A 9 72.11 28.14 24.71
N ASN A 10 72.91 27.12 25.05
CA ASN A 10 72.80 25.78 24.43
C ASN A 10 71.98 24.71 25.18
N LEU A 11 71.30 25.05 26.29
CA LEU A 11 70.57 24.06 27.12
C LEU A 11 69.07 23.94 26.81
N LEU A 12 68.63 24.33 25.60
CA LEU A 12 67.21 24.52 25.25
C LEU A 12 66.76 23.72 24.01
N LYS A 13 67.43 22.59 23.73
CA LYS A 13 67.14 21.71 22.57
C LYS A 13 67.17 20.19 22.87
N ALA A 14 67.13 19.79 24.13
CA ALA A 14 67.26 18.36 24.53
C ALA A 14 66.25 17.87 25.57
N PHE A 15 65.28 18.70 25.99
CA PHE A 15 64.13 18.28 26.80
C PHE A 15 62.85 18.77 26.12
N GLY A 16 62.21 17.84 25.41
CA GLY A 16 61.04 18.07 24.58
C GLY A 16 60.38 16.76 24.17
N LEU A 17 60.41 15.76 25.06
CA LEU A 17 59.70 14.50 24.87
C LEU A 17 58.21 14.78 25.15
N THR A 18 57.48 15.22 24.14
CA THR A 18 56.05 15.45 24.20
C THR A 18 55.34 14.15 24.56
N MET A 19 54.71 14.13 25.74
CA MET A 19 53.79 13.07 26.13
C MET A 19 52.49 13.25 25.35
N LEU A 20 52.53 12.88 24.06
CA LEU A 20 51.36 12.79 23.19
C LEU A 20 50.43 11.70 23.73
N PHE A 21 49.56 12.09 24.65
CA PHE A 21 48.29 11.44 24.81
C PHE A 21 47.56 11.58 23.48
N ASN A 22 47.60 10.53 22.66
CA ASN A 22 46.55 10.28 21.70
C ASN A 22 45.28 10.06 22.53
N MET A 23 44.53 11.13 22.76
CA MET A 23 43.10 11.02 23.00
C MET A 23 42.53 10.36 21.74
N VAL A 24 42.34 9.06 21.81
CA VAL A 24 41.46 8.37 20.86
C VAL A 24 40.09 8.96 21.10
N ALA A 25 39.63 9.80 20.16
CA ALA A 25 38.29 10.36 20.22
C ALA A 25 37.30 9.20 20.43
N CYS A 26 36.48 9.29 21.48
CA CYS A 26 35.60 8.19 21.86
C CYS A 26 34.44 8.14 20.87
N LYS A 27 34.65 7.41 19.76
CA LYS A 27 33.75 7.30 18.61
C LYS A 27 32.39 6.77 19.05
N GLN A 28 31.48 7.69 19.35
CA GLN A 28 30.15 7.39 19.85
C GLN A 28 29.26 6.88 18.71
N SER A 29 28.38 5.94 19.01
CA SER A 29 27.40 5.44 18.07
C SER A 29 25.99 5.50 18.66
N ILE A 30 25.03 6.02 17.90
CA ILE A 30 23.61 6.02 18.28
C ILE A 30 22.90 5.05 17.33
N THR A 31 22.13 4.12 17.87
CA THR A 31 21.33 3.21 17.03
C THR A 31 20.15 3.97 16.43
N MET A 32 19.94 3.81 15.12
CA MET A 32 18.81 4.42 14.41
C MET A 32 17.57 3.55 14.65
N LYS A 33 16.81 3.94 15.66
CA LYS A 33 15.57 3.30 16.11
C LYS A 33 14.72 4.34 16.83
N THR A 34 13.41 4.32 16.62
CA THR A 34 12.49 5.21 17.37
C THR A 34 12.03 4.53 18.66
N LEU A 35 11.87 5.29 19.74
CA LEU A 35 11.10 4.84 20.92
C LEU A 35 9.72 5.51 20.89
N VAL A 36 8.66 4.71 20.82
CA VAL A 36 7.27 5.17 20.95
C VAL A 36 6.77 4.84 22.36
N LEU A 37 6.38 5.86 23.11
CA LEU A 37 5.74 5.73 24.42
C LEU A 37 4.27 6.12 24.30
N THR A 38 3.36 5.29 24.80
CA THR A 38 1.92 5.55 24.75
C THR A 38 1.16 4.87 25.89
N THR A 39 -0.17 4.93 25.89
CA THR A 39 -1.04 4.24 26.86
C THR A 39 -2.10 3.42 26.13
N THR A 40 -2.64 2.38 26.78
CA THR A 40 -3.76 1.58 26.25
C THR A 40 -5.06 2.37 26.00
N GLN A 41 -5.09 3.67 26.29
CA GLN A 41 -6.22 4.57 26.06
C GLN A 41 -6.01 5.51 24.86
N THR A 42 -4.89 5.40 24.13
CA THR A 42 -4.51 6.34 23.06
C THR A 42 -4.28 5.61 21.73
N GLU A 43 -5.03 5.95 20.68
CA GLU A 43 -4.80 5.40 19.34
C GLU A 43 -3.37 5.72 18.88
N SER A 44 -2.58 4.68 18.58
CA SER A 44 -1.21 4.82 18.09
C SER A 44 -1.03 4.32 16.64
N GLU A 45 -2.12 3.88 15.98
CA GLU A 45 -2.07 3.36 14.60
C GLU A 45 -1.51 4.41 13.64
N ALA A 46 -1.96 5.67 13.73
CA ALA A 46 -1.40 6.77 12.95
C ALA A 46 0.14 6.87 13.05
N ILE A 47 0.74 6.57 14.21
CA ILE A 47 2.18 6.68 14.44
C ILE A 47 2.93 5.43 13.95
N THR A 48 2.42 4.23 14.25
CA THR A 48 3.06 2.98 13.83
C THR A 48 2.97 2.79 12.31
N VAL A 49 1.86 3.20 11.68
CA VAL A 49 1.72 3.21 10.21
C VAL A 49 2.75 4.13 9.55
N ASN A 50 3.10 5.27 10.15
CA ASN A 50 4.14 6.16 9.63
C ASN A 50 5.56 5.57 9.77
N LEU A 51 5.88 4.94 10.90
CA LEU A 51 7.20 4.29 11.06
C LEU A 51 7.32 3.04 10.17
N ASN A 52 6.25 2.25 10.09
CA ASN A 52 6.15 1.09 9.21
C ASN A 52 6.19 1.46 7.73
N SER A 53 5.62 2.59 7.29
CA SER A 53 5.60 2.93 5.85
C SER A 53 7.00 3.19 5.30
N TYR A 54 7.85 3.87 6.08
CA TYR A 54 9.26 4.10 5.71
C TYR A 54 10.18 2.88 5.94
N GLY A 55 9.77 1.91 6.75
CA GLY A 55 10.63 0.81 7.22
C GLY A 55 11.58 1.20 8.34
N ILE A 56 11.21 2.20 9.15
CA ILE A 56 12.03 2.67 10.28
C ILE A 56 11.73 1.79 11.51
N PRO A 57 12.72 1.07 12.06
CA PRO A 57 12.50 0.22 13.21
C PRO A 57 12.20 1.05 14.46
N PHE A 58 11.32 0.53 15.32
CA PHE A 58 10.97 1.15 16.59
C PHE A 58 10.81 0.13 17.72
N ASP A 59 10.91 0.60 18.97
CA ASP A 59 10.34 -0.09 20.12
C ASP A 59 9.09 0.70 20.53
N MET A 60 8.00 0.00 20.85
CA MET A 60 6.82 0.60 21.46
C MET A 60 6.68 0.11 22.90
N ILE A 61 6.38 1.03 23.81
CA ILE A 61 5.99 0.72 25.19
C ILE A 61 4.62 1.35 25.44
N GLU A 62 3.63 0.49 25.62
CA GLU A 62 2.24 0.86 25.90
C GLU A 62 1.95 0.67 27.39
N PHE A 63 1.69 1.76 28.11
CA PHE A 63 1.46 1.75 29.55
C PHE A 63 -0.01 1.63 29.94
N SER A 64 -0.27 1.00 31.08
CA SER A 64 -1.61 0.89 31.66
C SER A 64 -1.55 0.60 33.15
N ALA A 65 -2.73 0.54 33.80
CA ALA A 65 -2.87 0.08 35.18
C ALA A 65 -2.37 -1.36 35.43
N THR A 66 -2.19 -2.16 34.38
CA THR A 66 -1.63 -3.53 34.44
C THR A 66 -0.22 -3.65 33.85
N ASN A 67 0.24 -2.67 33.07
CA ASN A 67 1.60 -2.60 32.51
C ASN A 67 2.30 -1.31 32.96
N THR A 68 2.89 -1.33 34.15
CA THR A 68 3.55 -0.19 34.80
C THR A 68 5.07 -0.30 34.72
N LEU A 69 5.78 0.81 34.49
CA LEU A 69 7.24 0.79 34.38
C LEU A 69 7.91 0.53 35.74
N THR A 70 8.59 -0.62 35.85
CA THR A 70 9.45 -0.93 37.00
C THR A 70 10.91 -0.58 36.66
N GLY A 71 11.52 0.34 37.43
CA GLY A 71 12.86 0.86 37.14
C GLY A 71 12.84 1.99 36.10
N ASN A 72 13.97 2.24 35.41
CA ASN A 72 14.04 3.26 34.37
C ASN A 72 13.82 2.65 32.97
N LEU A 73 13.47 3.51 32.00
CA LEU A 73 13.42 3.14 30.58
C LEU A 73 14.77 2.60 30.10
N THR A 74 14.77 1.51 29.32
CA THR A 74 16.00 0.92 28.75
C THR A 74 16.47 1.72 27.54
N LEU A 75 17.01 2.92 27.77
CA LEU A 75 17.45 3.88 26.74
C LEU A 75 18.87 3.62 26.19
N TYR A 76 19.67 2.83 26.91
CA TYR A 76 21.01 2.41 26.53
C TYR A 76 21.08 0.89 26.33
N SER A 77 21.99 0.43 25.47
CA SER A 77 22.34 -1.00 25.33
C SER A 77 23.44 -1.41 26.32
N ASP A 78 23.76 -2.71 26.40
CA ASP A 78 24.72 -3.25 27.37
C ASP A 78 26.16 -2.71 27.19
N ASP A 79 26.51 -2.35 25.95
CA ASP A 79 27.73 -1.62 25.55
C ASP A 79 27.69 -0.11 25.88
N LYS A 80 26.64 0.33 26.59
CA LYS A 80 26.33 1.71 26.99
C LYS A 80 26.18 2.69 25.83
N GLN A 81 25.90 2.21 24.63
CA GLN A 81 25.55 3.06 23.49
C GLN A 81 24.06 3.49 23.57
N PRO A 82 23.70 4.70 23.12
CA PRO A 82 22.30 5.12 23.01
C PRO A 82 21.52 4.26 21.99
N LYS A 83 20.33 3.78 22.40
CA LYS A 83 19.50 2.89 21.58
C LYS A 83 18.59 3.59 20.57
N TYR A 84 18.28 4.87 20.80
CA TYR A 84 17.22 5.58 20.08
C TYR A 84 17.70 6.94 19.58
N ASN A 85 17.43 7.26 18.31
CA ASN A 85 17.71 8.58 17.71
C ASN A 85 16.48 9.51 17.68
N LEU A 86 15.29 9.01 18.02
CA LEU A 86 14.04 9.76 18.10
C LEU A 86 13.15 9.20 19.23
N ILE A 87 12.52 10.09 19.99
CA ILE A 87 11.46 9.74 20.96
C ILE A 87 10.12 10.29 20.44
N VAL A 88 9.07 9.46 20.45
CA VAL A 88 7.69 9.86 20.19
C VAL A 88 6.85 9.52 21.43
N VAL A 89 6.09 10.49 21.93
CA VAL A 89 5.18 10.34 23.06
C VAL A 89 3.76 10.60 22.58
N ASN A 90 2.85 9.65 22.79
CA ASN A 90 1.46 9.75 22.38
C ASN A 90 0.55 9.67 23.60
N GLY A 91 -0.20 10.75 23.85
CA GLY A 91 -0.92 10.96 25.12
C GLY A 91 -0.16 11.88 26.09
N GLY A 92 0.62 12.84 25.58
CA GLY A 92 1.17 13.96 26.37
C GLY A 92 2.02 13.55 27.57
N TYR A 93 1.45 13.62 28.77
CA TYR A 93 2.10 13.23 30.02
C TYR A 93 2.04 11.70 30.30
N LEU A 94 1.69 10.88 29.30
CA LEU A 94 1.50 9.43 29.41
C LEU A 94 0.50 9.05 30.52
N SER A 95 -0.56 9.85 30.64
CA SER A 95 -1.56 9.71 31.69
C SER A 95 -2.57 8.60 31.37
N TYR A 96 -2.86 7.72 32.34
CA TYR A 96 -3.98 6.77 32.27
C TYR A 96 -4.80 6.76 33.56
N GLU A 97 -6.05 6.29 33.48
CA GLU A 97 -6.95 6.23 34.64
C GLU A 97 -6.63 5.03 35.56
N VAL A 98 -6.50 5.29 36.86
CA VAL A 98 -6.47 4.30 37.94
C VAL A 98 -7.47 4.72 39.01
N ASN A 99 -8.50 3.91 39.27
CA ASN A 99 -9.54 4.19 40.27
C ASN A 99 -10.14 5.61 40.15
N SER A 100 -10.42 6.05 38.92
CA SER A 100 -10.90 7.40 38.58
C SER A 100 -10.01 8.56 39.03
N THR A 101 -8.70 8.30 39.11
CA THR A 101 -7.62 9.30 39.16
C THR A 101 -6.72 9.10 37.94
N TRP A 102 -6.41 10.17 37.22
CA TRP A 102 -5.42 10.13 36.13
C TRP A 102 -4.01 10.20 36.71
N VAL A 103 -3.14 9.27 36.32
CA VAL A 103 -1.75 9.19 36.77
C VAL A 103 -0.80 9.00 35.58
N SER A 104 0.36 9.64 35.62
CA SER A 104 1.40 9.43 34.60
C SER A 104 2.01 8.05 34.71
N ALA A 105 2.30 7.43 33.57
CA ALA A 105 3.05 6.19 33.48
C ALA A 105 4.50 6.30 33.95
N LEU A 106 5.05 7.51 33.99
CA LEU A 106 6.42 7.79 34.42
C LEU A 106 6.41 8.72 35.64
N SER A 107 7.19 8.36 36.67
CA SER A 107 7.50 9.24 37.79
C SER A 107 8.27 10.48 37.32
N LYS A 108 8.35 11.50 38.17
CA LYS A 108 9.14 12.72 37.88
C LYS A 108 10.60 12.40 37.57
N GLU A 109 11.15 11.38 38.23
CA GLU A 109 12.52 10.90 38.10
C GLU A 109 12.71 10.09 36.80
N GLN A 110 11.73 9.25 36.43
CA GLN A 110 11.72 8.52 35.16
C GLN A 110 11.58 9.48 33.96
N TRP A 111 10.75 10.53 34.08
CA TRP A 111 10.72 11.64 33.13
C TRP A 111 12.07 12.34 33.05
N ALA A 112 12.63 12.80 34.17
CA ALA A 112 13.92 13.50 34.20
C ALA A 112 15.07 12.67 33.59
N TYR A 113 15.04 11.34 33.74
CA TYR A 113 16.00 10.42 33.12
C TYR A 113 15.86 10.36 31.58
N LEU A 114 14.64 10.38 31.05
CA LEU A 114 14.39 10.54 29.62
C LEU A 114 14.87 11.92 29.11
N GLU A 115 14.69 12.97 29.91
CA GLU A 115 15.14 14.32 29.56
C GLU A 115 16.69 14.45 29.60
N GLU A 116 17.38 13.76 30.51
CA GLU A 116 18.85 13.65 30.48
C GLU A 116 19.30 12.95 29.17
N TYR A 117 18.65 11.85 28.79
CA TYR A 117 18.94 11.12 27.57
C TYR A 117 18.76 11.98 26.31
N GLU A 118 17.71 12.81 26.24
CA GLU A 118 17.50 13.76 25.14
C GLU A 118 18.65 14.75 25.00
N ALA A 119 19.03 15.41 26.10
CA ALA A 119 20.08 16.44 26.11
C ALA A 119 21.45 15.85 25.73
N LYS A 120 21.82 14.77 26.40
CA LYS A 120 23.14 14.14 26.35
C LYS A 120 23.44 13.43 25.03
N ASN A 121 22.41 13.12 24.23
CA ASN A 121 22.55 12.44 22.95
C ASN A 121 21.96 13.25 21.77
N SER A 122 21.57 14.52 22.02
CA SER A 122 20.94 15.44 21.05
C SER A 122 19.65 14.91 20.41
N VAL A 123 18.96 13.99 21.08
CA VAL A 123 17.76 13.30 20.57
C VAL A 123 16.54 14.21 20.68
N ARG A 124 15.78 14.31 19.59
CA ARG A 124 14.53 15.09 19.54
C ARG A 124 13.36 14.31 20.14
N ARG A 125 12.43 15.01 20.79
CA ARG A 125 11.13 14.45 21.23
C ARG A 125 9.98 15.04 20.42
N VAL A 126 9.09 14.17 19.93
CA VAL A 126 7.78 14.53 19.39
C VAL A 126 6.72 14.15 20.42
N VAL A 127 5.73 15.03 20.67
CA VAL A 127 4.60 14.76 21.56
C VAL A 127 3.29 15.00 20.81
N ILE A 128 2.42 14.00 20.80
CA ILE A 128 1.06 14.04 20.24
C ILE A 128 0.06 13.96 21.40
N SER A 129 -1.04 14.72 21.30
CA SER A 129 -1.96 14.99 22.43
C SER A 129 -1.24 15.53 23.67
N GLU A 130 -0.44 16.59 23.52
CA GLU A 130 0.36 17.19 24.60
C GLU A 130 -0.50 17.70 25.77
N ASP A 131 -0.15 17.33 27.01
CA ASP A 131 -0.91 17.70 28.21
C ASP A 131 -0.51 19.09 28.71
N ILE A 132 -1.49 20.00 28.69
CA ILE A 132 -1.32 21.41 29.06
C ILE A 132 -1.08 21.60 30.56
N SER A 133 -1.54 20.65 31.39
CA SER A 133 -1.42 20.69 32.85
C SER A 133 0.03 20.57 33.32
N TYR A 134 0.88 19.93 32.51
CA TYR A 134 2.27 19.60 32.85
C TYR A 134 3.31 20.29 31.92
N ASN A 135 2.87 21.11 30.97
CA ASN A 135 3.73 21.80 30.01
C ASN A 135 3.84 23.32 30.32
N PRO A 136 4.84 23.77 31.12
CA PRO A 136 4.92 25.15 31.62
C PRO A 136 5.22 26.21 30.54
N GLU A 137 5.54 25.78 29.32
CA GLU A 137 5.85 26.66 28.19
C GLU A 137 4.60 27.33 27.59
N ILE A 138 3.41 26.77 27.86
CA ILE A 138 2.13 27.16 27.26
C ILE A 138 1.02 27.24 28.32
N ALA A 139 -0.16 27.71 27.93
CA ALA A 139 -1.38 27.64 28.73
C ALA A 139 -2.62 27.61 27.82
N LEU A 140 -3.78 27.22 28.34
CA LEU A 140 -5.05 27.35 27.61
C LEU A 140 -5.29 28.80 27.15
N ALA A 141 -5.74 28.96 25.91
CA ALA A 141 -6.10 30.26 25.34
C ALA A 141 -7.27 30.87 26.14
N ASP A 142 -8.38 30.14 26.24
CA ASP A 142 -9.45 30.35 27.21
C ASP A 142 -9.37 29.29 28.33
N GLN A 143 -9.26 29.73 29.58
CA GLN A 143 -9.14 28.87 30.76
C GLN A 143 -10.41 28.04 31.05
N ASN A 144 -11.53 28.37 30.41
CA ASN A 144 -12.81 27.66 30.57
C ASN A 144 -13.04 26.58 29.50
N ASN A 145 -12.28 26.61 28.39
CA ASN A 145 -12.38 25.63 27.31
C ASN A 145 -11.14 24.72 27.33
N TRP A 146 -11.29 23.51 27.87
CA TRP A 146 -10.20 22.53 27.95
C TRP A 146 -9.92 21.80 26.63
N GLY A 147 -10.80 21.93 25.63
CA GLY A 147 -10.64 21.34 24.30
C GLY A 147 -11.99 20.98 23.70
N GLU A 148 -12.03 20.91 22.36
CA GLU A 148 -13.26 20.71 21.58
C GLU A 148 -13.02 19.74 20.41
N THR A 149 -14.09 19.22 19.83
CA THR A 149 -14.08 18.44 18.57
C THR A 149 -15.05 19.11 17.61
N LEU A 150 -14.62 19.38 16.37
CA LEU A 150 -15.39 20.11 15.38
C LEU A 150 -15.35 19.39 14.03
N ASP A 151 -16.50 19.31 13.35
CA ASP A 151 -16.60 18.73 12.00
C ASP A 151 -15.78 19.49 10.96
N LYS A 152 -15.52 20.78 11.22
CA LYS A 152 -14.61 21.60 10.45
C LYS A 152 -13.73 22.49 11.33
N GLN A 153 -12.42 22.22 11.36
CA GLN A 153 -11.39 23.08 11.93
C GLN A 153 -10.12 23.02 11.08
N ASP A 154 -10.01 23.94 10.12
CA ASP A 154 -8.80 24.11 9.29
C ASP A 154 -7.60 24.56 10.16
N LEU A 155 -6.37 24.25 9.73
CA LEU A 155 -5.11 24.68 10.34
C LEU A 155 -4.39 25.71 9.46
N ILE A 156 -3.53 26.54 10.08
CA ILE A 156 -2.68 27.53 9.42
C ILE A 156 -1.22 27.28 9.81
N VAL A 157 -0.35 27.17 8.81
CA VAL A 157 1.08 26.91 8.98
C VAL A 157 1.83 28.20 9.34
N GLU A 158 2.77 28.11 10.28
CA GLU A 158 3.67 29.22 10.64
C GLU A 158 4.71 29.45 9.52
N THR A 159 5.14 30.69 9.31
CA THR A 159 5.92 31.10 8.12
C THR A 159 7.36 31.53 8.39
N SER A 160 7.92 31.26 9.57
CA SER A 160 9.36 31.39 9.85
C SER A 160 10.21 30.41 9.03
N ASP A 161 11.50 30.70 8.92
CA ASP A 161 12.41 29.94 8.05
C ASP A 161 12.73 28.54 8.58
N GLU A 162 12.60 28.31 9.90
CA GLU A 162 12.66 26.96 10.48
C GLU A 162 11.46 26.10 10.04
N VAL A 163 10.24 26.64 10.12
CA VAL A 163 9.03 25.90 9.72
C VAL A 163 9.01 25.65 8.21
N LYS A 164 9.41 26.65 7.41
CA LYS A 164 9.66 26.46 5.97
C LYS A 164 10.68 25.35 5.69
N SER A 165 11.76 25.24 6.46
CA SER A 165 12.77 24.18 6.26
C SER A 165 12.15 22.80 6.45
N ILE A 166 11.38 22.59 7.52
CA ILE A 166 10.73 21.29 7.81
C ILE A 166 9.80 20.86 6.66
N PHE A 167 8.95 21.77 6.18
CA PHE A 167 8.06 21.52 5.03
C PHE A 167 8.85 21.24 3.75
N ASN A 168 9.86 22.07 3.46
CA ASN A 168 10.72 21.90 2.29
C ASN A 168 11.48 20.56 2.33
N GLU A 169 12.09 20.19 3.46
CA GLU A 169 12.82 18.92 3.64
C GLU A 169 11.90 17.71 3.47
N ALA A 170 10.71 17.75 4.09
CA ALA A 170 9.68 16.73 3.92
C ALA A 170 9.10 16.71 2.49
N ARG A 171 9.37 17.74 1.67
CA ARG A 171 8.76 17.99 0.34
C ARG A 171 7.23 18.04 0.41
N VAL A 172 6.72 18.53 1.54
CA VAL A 172 5.30 18.86 1.77
C VAL A 172 5.14 20.35 1.46
N LYS A 173 4.08 20.73 0.74
CA LYS A 173 3.84 22.13 0.40
C LYS A 173 3.39 22.89 1.65
N ILE A 174 3.97 24.06 1.90
CA ILE A 174 3.53 24.96 3.00
C ILE A 174 2.08 25.46 2.82
N THR A 175 1.52 25.27 1.62
CA THR A 175 0.11 25.53 1.27
C THR A 175 -0.75 24.25 1.27
N ALA A 176 -0.27 23.14 1.83
CA ALA A 176 -1.07 21.93 2.00
C ALA A 176 -2.32 22.26 2.84
N PRO A 177 -3.53 21.85 2.41
CA PRO A 177 -4.72 22.06 3.21
C PRO A 177 -4.68 21.11 4.41
N LEU A 178 -4.41 21.66 5.59
CA LEU A 178 -4.33 20.93 6.85
C LEU A 178 -5.52 21.25 7.75
N ASP A 179 -5.92 20.28 8.57
CA ASP A 179 -7.12 20.34 9.42
C ASP A 179 -7.01 19.40 10.65
N VAL A 180 -7.96 19.52 11.57
CA VAL A 180 -8.23 18.57 12.67
C VAL A 180 -9.72 18.18 12.72
N ASN A 181 -10.33 18.00 11.55
CA ASN A 181 -11.77 17.70 11.43
C ASN A 181 -12.10 16.38 12.13
N GLY A 182 -13.08 16.39 13.04
CA GLY A 182 -13.46 15.22 13.84
C GLY A 182 -12.44 14.79 14.91
N ILE A 183 -11.33 15.52 15.08
CA ILE A 183 -10.27 15.23 16.06
C ILE A 183 -10.44 16.14 17.29
N TYR A 184 -10.32 15.57 18.48
CA TYR A 184 -10.30 16.33 19.73
C TYR A 184 -9.00 17.15 19.84
N HIS A 185 -9.15 18.44 20.11
CA HIS A 185 -8.04 19.39 20.08
C HIS A 185 -8.17 20.47 21.17
N ASN A 186 -7.02 20.85 21.74
CA ASN A 186 -6.89 21.87 22.76
C ASN A 186 -6.31 23.16 22.13
N ARG A 187 -6.78 24.32 22.59
CA ARG A 187 -6.44 25.62 21.97
C ARG A 187 -5.58 26.44 22.92
N VAL A 188 -4.30 26.63 22.60
CA VAL A 188 -3.29 27.15 23.54
C VAL A 188 -2.68 28.50 23.13
N LYS A 189 -2.01 29.13 24.08
CA LYS A 189 -1.14 30.30 23.92
C LYS A 189 0.24 29.99 24.50
N ILE A 190 1.29 30.55 23.92
CA ILE A 190 2.66 30.42 24.43
C ILE A 190 2.84 31.37 25.60
N VAL A 191 3.37 30.85 26.70
CA VAL A 191 3.74 31.61 27.91
C VAL A 191 5.22 31.95 27.86
N ASN A 192 6.08 30.96 27.60
CA ASN A 192 7.53 31.14 27.51
C ASN A 192 7.98 31.36 26.05
N THR A 193 7.97 32.61 25.62
CA THR A 193 8.31 32.97 24.23
C THR A 193 9.81 33.03 23.95
N GLU A 194 10.68 32.83 24.94
CA GLU A 194 12.13 32.76 24.74
C GLU A 194 12.50 31.41 24.08
N THR A 195 12.06 30.31 24.69
CA THR A 195 12.34 28.91 24.32
C THR A 195 11.30 28.30 23.38
N THR A 196 10.02 28.70 23.45
CA THR A 196 8.94 28.10 22.64
C THR A 196 8.45 29.00 21.51
N LYS A 197 8.29 28.42 20.32
CA LYS A 197 7.78 29.05 19.09
C LYS A 197 6.59 28.25 18.53
N PRO A 198 5.62 28.88 17.84
CA PRO A 198 4.54 28.18 17.16
C PRO A 198 5.03 27.43 15.92
N PHE A 199 4.32 26.36 15.56
CA PHE A 199 4.50 25.56 14.35
C PHE A 199 3.22 25.56 13.49
N LEU A 200 2.06 25.45 14.16
CA LEU A 200 0.72 25.51 13.57
C LEU A 200 -0.21 26.35 14.44
N TYR A 201 -1.22 26.95 13.83
CA TYR A 201 -2.35 27.61 14.48
C TYR A 201 -3.67 27.00 14.01
N TYR A 202 -4.74 27.18 14.79
CA TYR A 202 -6.10 26.95 14.32
C TYR A 202 -6.57 28.09 13.41
N SER A 203 -7.44 27.79 12.46
CA SER A 203 -8.08 28.77 11.58
C SER A 203 -9.40 29.27 12.18
N ASP A 204 -9.39 30.49 12.69
CA ASP A 204 -10.56 31.17 13.22
C ASP A 204 -11.21 32.00 12.09
N ASN A 205 -12.16 31.41 11.36
CA ASN A 205 -12.81 32.00 10.19
C ASN A 205 -11.82 32.42 9.07
N GLY A 206 -10.84 31.58 8.77
CA GLY A 206 -9.82 31.86 7.74
C GLY A 206 -8.72 32.83 8.20
N LYS A 207 -8.55 33.02 9.52
CA LYS A 207 -7.51 33.85 10.13
C LYS A 207 -6.76 33.06 11.18
N GLN A 208 -5.53 33.48 11.46
CA GLN A 208 -4.70 32.89 12.52
C GLN A 208 -5.38 33.05 13.89
N GLY A 209 -5.79 31.92 14.47
CA GLY A 209 -6.37 31.80 15.81
C GLY A 209 -5.32 31.35 16.86
N PRO A 210 -5.75 30.62 17.91
CA PRO A 210 -4.87 30.04 18.91
C PRO A 210 -3.83 29.07 18.32
N VAL A 211 -2.78 28.77 19.09
CA VAL A 211 -1.71 27.85 18.68
C VAL A 211 -2.20 26.40 18.75
N ALA A 212 -1.87 25.62 17.71
CA ALA A 212 -2.23 24.20 17.54
C ALA A 212 -1.02 23.26 17.68
N ALA A 213 0.19 23.74 17.38
CA ALA A 213 1.43 23.02 17.63
C ALA A 213 2.61 23.98 17.87
N THR A 214 3.64 23.51 18.57
CA THR A 214 4.84 24.31 18.93
C THR A 214 6.14 23.52 18.74
N ILE A 215 7.23 24.24 18.50
CA ILE A 215 8.61 23.77 18.66
C ILE A 215 9.22 24.50 19.87
N THR A 216 9.74 23.75 20.82
CA THR A 216 10.44 24.23 22.02
C THR A 216 11.91 23.85 21.94
N LYS A 217 12.80 24.82 22.24
CA LYS A 217 14.25 24.62 22.36
C LYS A 217 14.69 25.04 23.76
N TYR A 218 15.13 24.08 24.56
CA TYR A 218 15.53 24.29 25.94
C TYR A 218 17.01 24.71 26.06
N GLN A 219 17.36 25.42 27.13
CA GLN A 219 18.74 25.88 27.37
C GLN A 219 19.75 24.74 27.52
N ASN A 220 19.31 23.52 27.85
CA ASN A 220 20.14 22.31 27.88
C ASN A 220 20.18 21.55 26.53
N GLY A 221 19.95 22.23 25.41
CA GLY A 221 20.09 21.67 24.06
C GLY A 221 18.95 20.76 23.59
N ARG A 222 17.99 20.41 24.46
CA ARG A 222 16.83 19.58 24.08
C ARG A 222 15.89 20.31 23.14
N GLU A 223 15.31 19.57 22.21
CA GLU A 223 14.33 20.07 21.25
C GLU A 223 13.06 19.20 21.30
N LYS A 224 11.90 19.84 21.50
CA LYS A 224 10.59 19.18 21.57
C LYS A 224 9.63 19.78 20.53
N MET A 225 8.95 18.94 19.75
CA MET A 225 7.80 19.33 18.93
C MET A 225 6.53 18.78 19.59
N SER A 226 5.54 19.64 19.86
CA SER A 226 4.30 19.27 20.54
C SER A 226 3.07 19.65 19.72
N PHE A 227 2.14 18.71 19.55
CA PHE A 227 0.82 18.91 18.96
C PHE A 227 -0.24 18.88 20.07
N TYR A 228 -1.12 19.89 20.10
CA TYR A 228 -2.19 20.02 21.10
C TYR A 228 -3.50 19.39 20.59
N PHE A 229 -3.38 18.25 19.90
CA PHE A 229 -4.46 17.48 19.30
C PHE A 229 -4.02 16.03 19.03
N GLY A 230 -5.00 15.12 18.91
CA GLY A 230 -4.78 13.71 18.57
C GLY A 230 -4.47 13.47 17.09
N PHE A 231 -3.92 12.31 16.76
CA PHE A 231 -3.71 11.88 15.37
C PHE A 231 -4.54 10.62 15.13
N GLY A 232 -5.31 10.58 14.04
CA GLY A 232 -6.10 9.42 13.65
C GLY A 232 -5.64 8.85 12.31
N SER A 233 -5.53 7.52 12.20
CA SER A 233 -5.00 6.86 10.98
C SER A 233 -5.80 7.15 9.71
N TRP A 234 -7.07 7.55 9.85
CA TRP A 234 -7.99 7.93 8.77
C TRP A 234 -7.84 9.40 8.31
N SER A 235 -7.19 10.26 9.09
CA SER A 235 -7.07 11.68 8.77
C SER A 235 -5.91 11.96 7.82
N GLN A 236 -6.22 12.51 6.64
CA GLN A 236 -5.23 12.95 5.67
C GLN A 236 -4.24 13.96 6.26
N SER A 237 -4.72 14.84 7.15
CA SER A 237 -3.89 15.83 7.83
C SER A 237 -2.98 15.19 8.87
N SER A 238 -3.46 14.21 9.67
CA SER A 238 -2.58 13.45 10.57
C SER A 238 -1.47 12.72 9.81
N ILE A 239 -1.77 12.11 8.65
CA ILE A 239 -0.75 11.47 7.80
C ILE A 239 0.25 12.50 7.23
N ILE A 240 -0.19 13.69 6.80
CA ILE A 240 0.76 14.72 6.31
C ILE A 240 1.66 15.25 7.44
N LEU A 241 1.10 15.52 8.62
CA LEU A 241 1.85 15.96 9.80
C LEU A 241 2.85 14.90 10.29
N ASN A 242 2.53 13.61 10.10
CA ASN A 242 3.41 12.49 10.39
C ASN A 242 4.75 12.55 9.62
N HIS A 243 4.73 12.91 8.33
CA HIS A 243 5.97 13.10 7.57
C HIS A 243 6.76 14.33 8.06
N LEU A 244 6.09 15.39 8.49
CA LEU A 244 6.74 16.60 9.02
C LEU A 244 7.48 16.34 10.33
N TRP A 245 6.83 15.71 11.32
CA TRP A 245 7.50 15.42 12.60
C TRP A 245 8.59 14.36 12.46
N LEU A 246 8.44 13.41 11.52
CA LEU A 246 9.46 12.40 11.26
C LEU A 246 10.70 13.03 10.62
N THR A 247 10.50 13.90 9.61
CA THR A 247 11.56 14.69 8.96
C THR A 247 12.30 15.55 9.98
N TRP A 248 11.56 16.34 10.78
CA TRP A 248 12.16 17.17 11.83
C TRP A 248 12.87 16.32 12.90
N GLY A 249 12.21 15.30 13.43
CA GLY A 249 12.72 14.48 14.53
C GLY A 249 14.00 13.72 14.18
N THR A 250 14.08 13.18 12.96
CA THR A 250 15.26 12.46 12.44
C THR A 250 16.32 13.38 11.84
N ARG A 251 16.07 14.70 11.75
CA ARG A 251 16.90 15.67 11.00
C ARG A 251 17.13 15.22 9.55
N SER A 252 16.07 14.72 8.92
CA SER A 252 16.06 14.20 7.54
C SER A 252 17.07 13.06 7.27
N LEU A 253 17.43 12.31 8.31
CA LEU A 253 18.41 11.22 8.29
C LEU A 253 17.82 9.95 8.94
N PHE A 254 17.35 9.00 8.13
CA PHE A 254 16.63 7.82 8.61
C PHE A 254 16.97 6.53 7.85
N ASN A 255 16.94 5.41 8.56
CA ASN A 255 17.15 4.06 8.04
C ASN A 255 15.85 3.48 7.49
N GLY A 256 15.40 4.07 6.39
CA GLY A 256 14.20 3.75 5.65
C GLY A 256 14.26 4.42 4.27
N PHE A 257 13.15 4.42 3.53
CA PHE A 257 13.02 5.19 2.29
C PHE A 257 11.60 5.73 2.11
N ARG A 258 11.41 6.62 1.15
CA ARG A 258 10.09 7.06 0.69
C ARG A 258 9.98 6.89 -0.82
N ARG A 259 8.93 6.21 -1.27
CA ARG A 259 8.50 6.11 -2.66
C ARG A 259 6.97 6.08 -2.68
N VAL A 260 6.37 6.61 -3.74
CA VAL A 260 4.95 6.44 -4.04
C VAL A 260 4.88 5.76 -5.39
N TYR A 261 4.37 4.53 -5.40
CA TYR A 261 4.06 3.83 -6.63
C TYR A 261 2.64 4.17 -7.08
N PHE A 262 2.44 4.27 -8.39
CA PHE A 262 1.18 4.72 -8.98
C PHE A 262 0.97 4.05 -10.35
N THR A 263 0.73 2.74 -10.33
CA THR A 263 0.41 1.95 -11.52
C THR A 263 -1.08 1.56 -11.50
N PRO A 264 -1.87 1.96 -12.50
CA PRO A 264 -3.13 1.31 -12.83
C PRO A 264 -2.86 0.00 -13.56
N HIS A 265 -3.41 -1.10 -13.06
CA HIS A 265 -3.45 -2.37 -13.77
C HIS A 265 -4.81 -2.51 -14.44
N ILE A 266 -4.81 -2.61 -15.76
CA ILE A 266 -6.01 -2.72 -16.60
C ILE A 266 -6.19 -4.19 -16.99
N ASP A 267 -7.24 -4.79 -16.46
CA ASP A 267 -7.61 -6.19 -16.66
C ASP A 267 -8.49 -6.34 -17.94
N ASP A 268 -8.89 -7.56 -18.28
CA ASP A 268 -9.74 -7.92 -19.43
C ASP A 268 -9.20 -7.56 -20.83
N ILE A 269 -7.90 -7.31 -21.02
CA ILE A 269 -7.40 -6.82 -22.33
C ILE A 269 -7.58 -7.90 -23.42
N PHE A 270 -8.19 -7.49 -24.54
CA PHE A 270 -8.78 -8.30 -25.62
C PHE A 270 -10.14 -8.95 -25.36
N LEU A 271 -10.67 -9.02 -24.13
CA LEU A 271 -12.05 -9.46 -23.89
C LEU A 271 -13.08 -8.40 -24.36
N SER A 272 -14.36 -8.78 -24.37
CA SER A 272 -15.48 -7.85 -24.47
C SER A 272 -16.26 -7.88 -23.17
N THR A 273 -16.63 -6.72 -22.64
CA THR A 273 -17.36 -6.59 -21.38
C THR A 273 -18.82 -6.20 -21.67
N GLU A 274 -19.78 -6.88 -21.04
CA GLU A 274 -21.18 -6.45 -21.04
C GLU A 274 -21.33 -5.26 -20.09
N LEU A 275 -21.82 -4.12 -20.59
CA LEU A 275 -21.91 -2.87 -19.83
C LEU A 275 -23.25 -2.70 -19.09
N VAL A 276 -23.23 -1.86 -18.06
CA VAL A 276 -24.41 -1.56 -17.23
C VAL A 276 -25.53 -0.85 -17.99
N ASP A 277 -26.77 -1.33 -17.83
CA ASP A 277 -27.97 -0.76 -18.47
C ASP A 277 -28.68 0.28 -17.57
N TYR A 278 -27.94 1.34 -17.25
CA TYR A 278 -28.44 2.47 -16.46
C TYR A 278 -29.69 3.13 -17.08
N LYS A 279 -29.89 2.99 -18.39
CA LYS A 279 -31.00 3.59 -19.14
C LYS A 279 -32.34 2.91 -18.87
N HIS A 280 -32.31 1.64 -18.48
CA HIS A 280 -33.48 0.89 -18.00
C HIS A 280 -33.46 0.66 -16.47
N ASN A 281 -32.49 1.27 -15.76
CA ASN A 281 -32.25 1.10 -14.33
C ASN A 281 -32.02 -0.38 -13.93
N LEU A 282 -31.16 -1.07 -14.69
CA LEU A 282 -30.79 -2.47 -14.46
C LEU A 282 -29.26 -2.63 -14.47
N ALA A 283 -28.76 -3.59 -13.69
CA ALA A 283 -27.35 -3.95 -13.73
C ALA A 283 -26.95 -4.49 -15.11
N TYR A 284 -27.77 -5.37 -15.70
CA TYR A 284 -27.65 -5.89 -17.06
C TYR A 284 -29.04 -6.10 -17.67
N SER A 285 -29.16 -6.07 -19.00
CA SER A 285 -30.41 -6.45 -19.71
C SER A 285 -30.11 -6.93 -21.14
N GLU A 286 -31.13 -7.43 -21.86
CA GLU A 286 -31.02 -7.73 -23.30
C GLU A 286 -30.62 -6.51 -24.19
N ASN A 287 -30.57 -5.30 -23.60
CA ASN A 287 -30.16 -4.05 -24.24
C ASN A 287 -28.77 -3.54 -23.79
N SER A 288 -28.07 -4.26 -22.91
CA SER A 288 -26.70 -3.91 -22.47
C SER A 288 -25.74 -3.81 -23.66
N GLU A 289 -24.86 -2.80 -23.65
CA GLU A 289 -23.85 -2.64 -24.69
C GLU A 289 -22.69 -3.61 -24.44
N ILE A 290 -22.38 -4.48 -25.39
CA ILE A 290 -21.13 -5.25 -25.39
C ILE A 290 -20.01 -4.34 -25.89
N PHE A 291 -19.08 -3.95 -25.02
CA PHE A 291 -17.98 -3.05 -25.34
C PHE A 291 -16.62 -3.76 -25.36
N ARG A 292 -15.83 -3.45 -26.39
CA ARG A 292 -14.42 -3.84 -26.53
C ARG A 292 -13.60 -2.66 -27.00
N THR A 293 -12.48 -2.43 -26.32
CA THR A 293 -11.44 -1.44 -26.69
C THR A 293 -10.88 -1.68 -28.09
N LYS A 294 -10.44 -0.59 -28.73
CA LYS A 294 -9.93 -0.55 -30.10
C LYS A 294 -8.57 0.15 -30.12
N PRO A 295 -7.77 -0.01 -31.20
CA PRO A 295 -6.49 0.70 -31.33
C PRO A 295 -6.55 2.21 -31.07
N SER A 296 -7.68 2.86 -31.34
CA SER A 296 -7.92 4.28 -31.05
C SER A 296 -7.96 4.62 -29.55
N ASP A 297 -8.46 3.71 -28.71
CA ASP A 297 -8.53 3.91 -27.25
C ASP A 297 -7.12 3.82 -26.66
N PHE A 298 -6.34 2.82 -27.05
CA PHE A 298 -4.93 2.70 -26.65
C PHE A 298 -4.06 3.86 -27.17
N GLN A 299 -4.27 4.33 -28.41
CA GLN A 299 -3.63 5.55 -28.91
C GLN A 299 -3.96 6.79 -28.07
N LYS A 300 -5.17 6.84 -27.48
CA LYS A 300 -5.58 7.91 -26.57
C LYS A 300 -4.93 7.78 -25.19
N ILE A 301 -4.93 6.60 -24.57
CA ILE A 301 -4.22 6.37 -23.31
C ILE A 301 -2.71 6.62 -23.46
N ALA A 302 -2.11 6.16 -24.55
CA ALA A 302 -0.70 6.40 -24.87
C ALA A 302 -0.33 7.89 -24.99
N GLN A 303 -1.27 8.75 -25.40
CA GLN A 303 -1.10 10.22 -25.35
C GLN A 303 -1.38 10.76 -23.94
N PHE A 304 -2.45 10.33 -23.28
CA PHE A 304 -2.81 10.75 -21.92
C PHE A 304 -1.66 10.54 -20.91
N GLN A 305 -0.97 9.39 -20.98
CA GLN A 305 0.19 9.11 -20.13
C GLN A 305 1.33 10.14 -20.27
N LYS A 306 1.43 10.78 -21.43
CA LYS A 306 2.40 11.85 -21.71
C LYS A 306 1.84 13.20 -21.21
N ASP A 307 0.55 13.46 -21.46
CA ASP A 307 -0.17 14.68 -21.05
C ASP A 307 -0.46 14.81 -19.55
N VAL A 308 -0.33 13.73 -18.76
CA VAL A 308 -0.53 13.77 -17.30
C VAL A 308 0.75 14.16 -16.55
N LEU A 309 1.93 13.93 -17.15
CA LEU A 309 3.22 14.28 -16.55
C LEU A 309 3.37 15.80 -16.35
N ASP A 310 2.74 16.61 -17.22
CA ASP A 310 2.66 18.08 -17.10
C ASP A 310 2.03 18.58 -15.77
N ILE A 311 1.26 17.73 -15.07
CA ILE A 311 0.65 18.03 -13.76
C ILE A 311 1.21 17.18 -12.62
N MET A 312 2.18 16.30 -12.86
CA MET A 312 2.84 15.49 -11.83
C MET A 312 4.11 16.19 -11.28
N PRO A 313 4.60 15.81 -10.08
CA PRO A 313 5.87 16.32 -9.57
C PRO A 313 7.08 15.95 -10.44
N GLU A 314 8.14 16.74 -10.34
CA GLU A 314 9.41 16.51 -11.01
C GLU A 314 9.97 15.11 -10.72
N GLY A 315 10.45 14.41 -11.75
CA GLY A 315 10.95 13.03 -11.66
C GLY A 315 9.87 11.95 -11.70
N SER A 316 8.58 12.29 -11.78
CA SER A 316 7.50 11.31 -11.96
C SER A 316 7.58 10.59 -13.32
N PHE A 317 7.10 9.35 -13.35
CA PHE A 317 6.98 8.51 -14.53
C PHE A 317 5.67 7.74 -14.45
N TYR A 318 4.86 7.78 -15.50
CA TYR A 318 3.52 7.20 -15.50
C TYR A 318 3.26 6.30 -16.70
N ARG A 319 2.80 5.09 -16.44
CA ARG A 319 2.48 4.05 -17.41
C ARG A 319 1.51 3.04 -16.81
N VAL A 320 0.44 2.71 -17.54
CA VAL A 320 -0.53 1.68 -17.15
C VAL A 320 -0.03 0.30 -17.56
N GLU A 321 -0.48 -0.73 -16.85
CA GLU A 321 -0.21 -2.11 -17.21
C GLU A 321 -1.44 -2.77 -17.86
N LEU A 322 -1.21 -3.52 -18.93
CA LEU A 322 -2.24 -4.22 -19.69
C LEU A 322 -2.15 -5.73 -19.40
N ALA A 323 -3.08 -6.23 -18.60
CA ALA A 323 -3.21 -7.63 -18.27
C ALA A 323 -4.20 -8.29 -19.26
N PHE A 324 -3.72 -9.23 -20.06
CA PHE A 324 -4.42 -9.63 -21.29
C PHE A 324 -4.89 -11.10 -21.31
N ASN A 325 -5.94 -11.35 -22.10
CA ASN A 325 -6.57 -12.66 -22.31
C ASN A 325 -6.57 -13.07 -23.79
N GLY A 326 -5.72 -14.03 -24.15
CA GLY A 326 -5.55 -14.47 -25.53
C GLY A 326 -6.83 -14.97 -26.23
N ASN A 327 -7.77 -15.58 -25.50
CA ASN A 327 -9.02 -16.09 -26.08
C ASN A 327 -9.94 -14.96 -26.58
N GLY A 328 -9.88 -13.78 -25.96
CA GLY A 328 -10.62 -12.60 -26.39
C GLY A 328 -10.29 -12.14 -27.81
N ILE A 329 -9.11 -12.53 -28.33
CA ILE A 329 -8.71 -12.31 -29.72
C ILE A 329 -9.47 -13.26 -30.67
N LEU A 330 -9.65 -14.53 -30.28
CA LEU A 330 -10.37 -15.53 -31.08
C LEU A 330 -11.88 -15.26 -31.08
N LEU A 331 -12.46 -15.04 -29.89
CA LEU A 331 -13.88 -14.75 -29.68
C LEU A 331 -14.39 -13.53 -30.48
N ASN A 332 -13.53 -12.52 -30.68
CA ASN A 332 -13.86 -11.33 -31.46
C ASN A 332 -13.76 -11.53 -32.99
N VAL A 333 -13.09 -12.60 -33.45
CA VAL A 333 -12.79 -12.86 -34.86
C VAL A 333 -13.73 -13.89 -35.48
N ASP A 334 -13.92 -15.01 -34.80
CA ASP A 334 -14.68 -16.16 -35.29
C ASP A 334 -15.19 -16.97 -34.10
N TYR A 335 -16.38 -16.62 -33.60
CA TYR A 335 -16.94 -17.17 -32.36
C TYR A 335 -17.09 -18.71 -32.44
N ASP A 336 -17.53 -19.22 -33.60
CA ASP A 336 -17.74 -20.66 -33.86
C ASP A 336 -16.43 -21.47 -33.92
N ASP A 337 -15.26 -20.82 -34.02
CA ASP A 337 -13.91 -21.43 -34.01
C ASP A 337 -13.07 -20.98 -32.79
N ALA A 338 -13.66 -20.20 -31.88
CA ALA A 338 -13.05 -19.79 -30.62
C ALA A 338 -13.20 -20.88 -29.55
N LEU A 339 -12.55 -20.69 -28.41
CA LEU A 339 -12.65 -21.62 -27.29
C LEU A 339 -13.76 -21.15 -26.33
N GLU A 340 -14.94 -21.76 -26.40
CA GLU A 340 -16.01 -21.54 -25.42
C GLU A 340 -15.64 -22.21 -24.08
N ILE A 341 -14.90 -21.47 -23.22
CA ILE A 341 -14.68 -21.81 -21.81
C ILE A 341 -15.62 -20.98 -20.95
N ASP A 342 -16.25 -21.63 -19.98
CA ASP A 342 -17.05 -21.01 -18.94
C ASP A 342 -16.13 -20.32 -17.92
N GLY A 343 -16.26 -18.99 -17.78
CA GLY A 343 -15.45 -18.17 -16.89
C GLY A 343 -15.88 -18.20 -15.42
N GLU A 344 -17.05 -18.76 -15.09
CA GLU A 344 -17.76 -18.37 -13.86
C GLU A 344 -17.33 -19.08 -12.56
N ARG A 345 -17.55 -18.38 -11.45
CA ARG A 345 -17.27 -18.87 -10.08
C ARG A 345 -18.45 -19.69 -9.56
N TYR A 346 -18.22 -20.96 -9.26
CA TYR A 346 -19.21 -21.88 -8.68
C TYR A 346 -18.89 -22.38 -7.26
N VAL A 347 -17.95 -21.71 -6.60
CA VAL A 347 -17.52 -21.97 -5.22
C VAL A 347 -17.44 -20.66 -4.42
N ASP A 348 -17.43 -20.74 -3.09
CA ASP A 348 -17.31 -19.58 -2.23
C ASP A 348 -16.02 -18.77 -2.48
N LEU A 349 -16.03 -17.50 -2.08
CA LEU A 349 -14.98 -16.52 -2.43
C LEU A 349 -13.58 -16.96 -1.99
N GLU A 350 -13.48 -17.58 -0.81
CA GLU A 350 -12.24 -18.03 -0.17
C GLU A 350 -12.15 -19.58 -0.12
N PHE A 351 -12.72 -20.27 -1.12
CA PHE A 351 -12.77 -21.73 -1.18
C PHE A 351 -11.38 -22.37 -1.32
N VAL A 352 -10.98 -23.17 -0.33
CA VAL A 352 -9.72 -23.92 -0.34
C VAL A 352 -9.90 -25.25 -1.06
N LYS A 353 -9.31 -25.38 -2.27
CA LYS A 353 -9.46 -26.59 -3.09
C LYS A 353 -8.61 -27.74 -2.56
N GLU A 354 -9.20 -28.93 -2.51
CA GLU A 354 -8.48 -30.19 -2.27
C GLU A 354 -7.52 -30.50 -3.44
N PRO A 355 -6.22 -30.73 -3.20
CA PRO A 355 -5.24 -30.96 -4.28
C PRO A 355 -5.57 -32.14 -5.19
N GLY A 356 -5.39 -31.96 -6.50
CA GLY A 356 -5.67 -33.01 -7.49
C GLY A 356 -7.16 -33.23 -7.79
N THR A 357 -8.06 -32.45 -7.19
CA THR A 357 -9.48 -32.37 -7.60
C THR A 357 -9.73 -31.12 -8.47
N GLY A 358 -10.99 -30.83 -8.79
CA GLY A 358 -11.40 -29.63 -9.52
C GLY A 358 -12.20 -29.93 -10.79
N ASP A 359 -12.78 -28.87 -11.36
CA ASP A 359 -13.59 -28.94 -12.57
C ASP A 359 -12.71 -29.03 -13.83
N HIS A 360 -13.20 -29.75 -14.84
CA HIS A 360 -12.63 -29.78 -16.18
C HIS A 360 -13.59 -29.08 -17.14
N ARG A 361 -13.24 -27.85 -17.53
CA ARG A 361 -13.99 -27.01 -18.48
C ARG A 361 -13.38 -27.06 -19.87
N TRP A 362 -12.08 -27.36 -19.97
CA TRP A 362 -11.36 -27.42 -21.24
C TRP A 362 -11.69 -28.67 -22.06
N PRO A 363 -11.80 -28.56 -23.41
CA PRO A 363 -12.09 -29.72 -24.27
C PRO A 363 -11.06 -30.87 -24.23
N LYS A 364 -9.85 -30.60 -23.70
CA LYS A 364 -8.77 -31.57 -23.46
C LYS A 364 -7.66 -30.97 -22.60
N GLU A 365 -6.96 -31.81 -21.86
CA GLU A 365 -5.66 -31.49 -21.28
C GLU A 365 -4.64 -31.13 -22.38
N ASN A 366 -3.61 -30.35 -22.02
CA ASN A 366 -2.48 -30.03 -22.91
C ASN A 366 -2.93 -29.43 -24.26
N TYR A 367 -3.97 -28.58 -24.25
CA TYR A 367 -4.54 -27.99 -25.45
C TYR A 367 -3.49 -27.25 -26.29
N GLN A 368 -3.57 -27.39 -27.61
CA GLN A 368 -2.68 -26.78 -28.60
C GLN A 368 -3.54 -26.06 -29.63
N PHE A 369 -3.16 -24.84 -30.03
CA PHE A 369 -3.86 -24.10 -31.07
C PHE A 369 -3.92 -24.87 -32.39
N THR A 370 -5.07 -24.81 -33.06
CA THR A 370 -5.21 -25.30 -34.44
C THR A 370 -4.60 -24.32 -35.43
N GLU A 371 -4.36 -24.77 -36.67
CA GLU A 371 -3.98 -23.89 -37.78
C GLU A 371 -5.00 -22.76 -38.01
N SER A 372 -6.29 -23.00 -37.70
CA SER A 372 -7.36 -21.99 -37.77
C SER A 372 -7.21 -20.93 -36.68
N ASN A 373 -7.04 -21.33 -35.42
CA ASN A 373 -6.82 -20.37 -34.32
C ASN A 373 -5.57 -19.51 -34.56
N ILE A 374 -4.48 -20.12 -35.06
CA ILE A 374 -3.25 -19.42 -35.43
C ILE A 374 -3.51 -18.38 -36.54
N ALA A 375 -4.30 -18.73 -37.55
CA ALA A 375 -4.71 -17.80 -38.61
C ALA A 375 -5.74 -16.74 -38.15
N ASN A 376 -6.45 -16.99 -37.04
CA ASN A 376 -7.47 -16.09 -36.50
C ASN A 376 -6.90 -14.97 -35.63
N PHE A 377 -5.82 -15.19 -34.87
CA PHE A 377 -5.12 -14.08 -34.18
C PHE A 377 -4.77 -12.95 -35.17
N GLU A 378 -4.24 -13.32 -36.33
CA GLU A 378 -3.89 -12.40 -37.44
C GLU A 378 -5.11 -11.77 -38.15
N LYS A 379 -6.36 -12.05 -37.75
CA LYS A 379 -7.57 -11.37 -38.27
C LYS A 379 -8.04 -10.22 -37.37
N ASP A 380 -7.76 -10.26 -36.07
CA ASP A 380 -8.15 -9.19 -35.12
C ASP A 380 -7.41 -7.86 -35.41
N GLU A 381 -8.07 -6.72 -35.24
CA GLU A 381 -7.49 -5.38 -35.48
C GLU A 381 -6.66 -4.86 -34.31
N LEU A 382 -7.01 -5.24 -33.08
CA LEU A 382 -6.28 -4.88 -31.86
C LEU A 382 -5.04 -5.75 -31.68
N PHE A 383 -5.11 -7.04 -32.02
CA PHE A 383 -3.91 -7.90 -32.08
C PHE A 383 -2.90 -7.34 -33.08
N LYS A 384 -3.33 -7.05 -34.33
CA LYS A 384 -2.45 -6.40 -35.35
C LYS A 384 -1.83 -5.08 -34.89
N TYR A 385 -2.53 -4.31 -34.06
CA TYR A 385 -2.01 -3.04 -33.58
C TYR A 385 -0.81 -3.21 -32.63
N PHE A 386 -0.80 -4.28 -31.82
CA PHE A 386 0.26 -4.54 -30.85
C PHE A 386 1.28 -5.59 -31.28
N ALA A 387 0.88 -6.63 -32.01
CA ALA A 387 1.73 -7.79 -32.29
C ALA A 387 2.99 -7.39 -33.08
N ASN A 388 4.15 -7.62 -32.46
CA ASN A 388 5.48 -7.24 -32.95
C ASN A 388 5.65 -5.73 -33.23
N ASN A 389 4.77 -4.88 -32.69
CA ASN A 389 4.80 -3.43 -32.82
C ASN A 389 5.38 -2.80 -31.55
N GLU A 390 6.71 -2.82 -31.44
CA GLU A 390 7.44 -2.28 -30.27
C GLU A 390 7.13 -0.80 -29.99
N GLU A 391 6.72 -0.01 -30.99
CA GLU A 391 6.32 1.38 -30.78
C GLU A 391 5.02 1.50 -29.98
N ALA A 392 4.01 0.68 -30.28
CA ALA A 392 2.76 0.63 -29.52
C ALA A 392 2.91 -0.12 -28.19
N GLN A 393 3.70 -1.20 -28.17
CA GLN A 393 3.85 -2.04 -26.97
C GLN A 393 4.57 -1.31 -25.83
N LYS A 394 5.69 -0.62 -26.11
CA LYS A 394 6.51 0.03 -25.09
C LYS A 394 5.86 1.23 -24.40
N ASP A 395 4.76 1.76 -24.94
CA ASP A 395 3.98 2.81 -24.26
C ASP A 395 3.20 2.23 -23.06
N PHE A 396 3.14 0.91 -22.91
CA PHE A 396 2.43 0.17 -21.85
C PHE A 396 3.35 -0.81 -21.13
N PHE A 397 2.97 -1.22 -19.91
CA PHE A 397 3.47 -2.46 -19.30
C PHE A 397 2.51 -3.61 -19.65
N TRP A 398 2.96 -4.87 -19.52
CA TRP A 398 2.21 -6.05 -19.97
C TRP A 398 2.36 -7.23 -19.02
N SER A 399 1.25 -7.90 -18.70
CA SER A 399 1.22 -9.14 -17.92
C SER A 399 0.14 -10.11 -18.43
N SER A 400 0.20 -11.36 -17.96
CA SER A 400 -0.85 -12.35 -18.24
C SER A 400 -2.07 -12.10 -17.35
N HIS A 401 -3.27 -12.23 -17.90
CA HIS A 401 -4.52 -12.33 -17.14
C HIS A 401 -5.19 -13.71 -17.26
N THR A 402 -4.41 -14.76 -17.59
CA THR A 402 -4.86 -16.07 -18.15
C THR A 402 -5.44 -15.97 -19.56
N PHE A 403 -5.50 -17.09 -20.29
CA PHE A 403 -5.91 -17.14 -21.69
C PHE A 403 -7.41 -16.87 -21.90
N SER A 404 -8.29 -17.58 -21.20
CA SER A 404 -9.75 -17.54 -21.36
C SER A 404 -10.53 -16.92 -20.20
N HIS A 405 -9.86 -16.52 -19.12
CA HIS A 405 -10.48 -15.95 -17.91
C HIS A 405 -11.39 -16.97 -17.18
N GLU A 406 -10.98 -18.25 -17.14
CA GLU A 406 -11.58 -19.26 -16.25
C GLU A 406 -11.34 -18.92 -14.77
N ASN A 407 -12.38 -18.95 -13.93
CA ASN A 407 -12.21 -18.86 -12.48
C ASN A 407 -11.38 -20.05 -11.96
N LEU A 408 -10.21 -19.75 -11.40
CA LEU A 408 -9.21 -20.73 -11.00
C LEU A 408 -9.44 -21.34 -9.60
N ASP A 409 -10.50 -20.98 -8.87
CA ASP A 409 -10.66 -21.40 -7.47
C ASP A 409 -10.98 -22.90 -7.35
N ASN A 410 -11.83 -23.43 -8.23
CA ASN A 410 -12.08 -24.88 -8.35
C ASN A 410 -11.47 -25.51 -9.62
N ALA A 411 -10.67 -24.78 -10.40
CA ALA A 411 -10.09 -25.32 -11.63
C ALA A 411 -9.17 -26.52 -11.37
N SER A 412 -9.31 -27.56 -12.21
CA SER A 412 -8.41 -28.71 -12.26
C SER A 412 -7.01 -28.32 -12.76
N ARG A 413 -6.00 -29.13 -12.45
CA ARG A 413 -4.60 -28.82 -12.77
C ARG A 413 -4.32 -28.70 -14.27
N SER A 414 -4.99 -29.50 -15.10
CA SER A 414 -4.86 -29.47 -16.57
C SER A 414 -5.35 -28.16 -17.18
N ASP A 415 -6.36 -27.57 -16.56
CA ASP A 415 -7.11 -26.45 -17.08
C ASP A 415 -6.36 -25.15 -16.69
N VAL A 416 -5.77 -25.09 -15.50
CA VAL A 416 -4.78 -24.05 -15.16
C VAL A 416 -3.49 -24.16 -16.01
N ASP A 417 -3.01 -25.36 -16.36
CA ASP A 417 -1.88 -25.49 -17.31
C ASP A 417 -2.22 -24.87 -18.66
N ASN A 418 -3.39 -25.21 -19.21
CA ASN A 418 -3.89 -24.63 -20.44
C ASN A 418 -3.98 -23.09 -20.35
N GLU A 419 -4.63 -22.56 -19.32
CA GLU A 419 -4.83 -21.14 -19.09
C GLU A 419 -3.53 -20.33 -19.03
N ILE A 420 -2.50 -20.86 -18.37
CA ILE A 420 -1.21 -20.18 -18.21
C ILE A 420 -0.33 -20.35 -19.44
N ARG A 421 -0.15 -21.58 -19.93
CA ARG A 421 0.74 -21.90 -21.04
C ARG A 421 0.32 -21.23 -22.34
N LEU A 422 -0.97 -21.25 -22.66
CA LEU A 422 -1.47 -20.70 -23.92
C LEU A 422 -1.43 -19.17 -23.94
N ASN A 423 -1.61 -18.51 -22.79
CA ASN A 423 -1.44 -17.06 -22.72
C ASN A 423 0.03 -16.64 -22.85
N ILE A 424 0.97 -17.42 -22.32
CA ILE A 424 2.41 -17.24 -22.56
C ILE A 424 2.75 -17.43 -24.04
N GLU A 425 2.14 -18.40 -24.72
CA GLU A 425 2.32 -18.56 -26.18
C GLU A 425 1.73 -17.37 -26.98
N VAL A 426 0.62 -16.77 -26.54
CA VAL A 426 0.11 -15.52 -27.13
C VAL A 426 1.06 -14.34 -26.86
N ALA A 427 1.69 -14.26 -25.68
CA ALA A 427 2.72 -13.25 -25.40
C ALA A 427 3.95 -13.40 -26.32
N ASP A 428 4.36 -14.64 -26.66
CA ASP A 428 5.42 -14.91 -27.64
C ASP A 428 5.00 -14.47 -29.05
N ARG A 429 3.78 -14.81 -29.47
CA ARG A 429 3.20 -14.40 -30.77
C ARG A 429 3.07 -12.88 -30.90
N MET A 430 2.79 -12.18 -29.80
CA MET A 430 2.82 -10.72 -29.74
C MET A 430 4.24 -10.14 -29.71
N GLY A 431 5.28 -10.93 -29.42
CA GLY A 431 6.66 -10.45 -29.28
C GLY A 431 6.97 -9.77 -27.95
N LEU A 432 6.19 -10.03 -26.89
CA LEU A 432 6.34 -9.44 -25.56
C LEU A 432 7.41 -10.12 -24.71
N LEU A 433 7.69 -11.41 -24.91
CA LEU A 433 8.56 -12.18 -24.02
C LEU A 433 9.99 -11.60 -23.98
N GLY A 434 10.50 -11.38 -22.76
CA GLY A 434 11.84 -10.84 -22.51
C GLY A 434 12.01 -9.34 -22.79
N LYS A 435 10.94 -8.60 -23.11
CA LYS A 435 10.96 -7.13 -23.16
C LYS A 435 11.04 -6.53 -21.75
N GLU A 436 11.62 -5.34 -21.63
CA GLU A 436 11.71 -4.61 -20.35
C GLU A 436 10.34 -4.25 -19.74
N TYR A 437 9.30 -4.22 -20.59
CA TYR A 437 7.92 -3.88 -20.24
C TYR A 437 7.00 -5.10 -20.09
N TRP A 438 7.56 -6.32 -20.04
CA TRP A 438 6.82 -7.57 -19.82
C TRP A 438 7.11 -8.15 -18.43
N SER A 439 6.05 -8.50 -17.72
CA SER A 439 6.10 -9.15 -16.40
C SER A 439 5.85 -10.65 -16.54
N GLY A 440 6.95 -11.42 -16.56
CA GLY A 440 6.91 -12.88 -16.70
C GLY A 440 6.84 -13.66 -15.38
N SER A 441 7.13 -13.03 -14.25
CA SER A 441 7.25 -13.69 -12.93
C SER A 441 6.11 -13.36 -11.95
N ALA A 442 5.09 -12.64 -12.41
CA ALA A 442 3.90 -12.27 -11.65
C ALA A 442 2.64 -12.39 -12.54
N ILE A 443 1.47 -12.54 -11.92
CA ILE A 443 0.19 -12.67 -12.62
C ILE A 443 -0.95 -11.92 -11.91
N ILE A 444 -1.89 -11.39 -12.70
CA ILE A 444 -3.22 -11.01 -12.22
C ILE A 444 -4.17 -12.15 -12.55
N THR A 445 -4.77 -12.78 -11.55
CA THR A 445 -5.69 -13.91 -11.80
C THR A 445 -7.12 -13.43 -12.10
N PRO A 446 -7.86 -14.10 -13.00
CA PRO A 446 -9.23 -13.74 -13.36
C PRO A 446 -10.13 -13.78 -12.11
N GLN A 447 -10.95 -12.76 -11.90
CA GLN A 447 -11.74 -12.57 -10.66
C GLN A 447 -10.93 -12.71 -9.34
N ILE A 448 -9.61 -12.46 -9.35
CA ILE A 448 -8.69 -12.66 -8.21
C ILE A 448 -8.76 -14.10 -7.64
N SER A 449 -8.88 -15.09 -8.54
CA SER A 449 -9.05 -16.51 -8.22
C SER A 449 -7.74 -17.30 -8.11
N GLY A 450 -7.81 -18.56 -7.68
CA GLY A 450 -6.73 -19.54 -7.67
C GLY A 450 -5.76 -19.42 -6.49
N LEU A 451 -5.87 -18.38 -5.67
CA LEU A 451 -4.98 -18.10 -4.53
C LEU A 451 -5.15 -19.11 -3.38
N HIS A 452 -6.26 -19.84 -3.37
CA HIS A 452 -6.57 -20.94 -2.44
C HIS A 452 -6.48 -22.33 -3.10
N ASN A 453 -6.01 -22.40 -4.36
CA ASN A 453 -5.88 -23.62 -5.16
C ASN A 453 -4.40 -24.01 -5.33
N LYS A 454 -3.94 -25.02 -4.59
CA LYS A 454 -2.56 -25.54 -4.67
C LYS A 454 -2.11 -25.83 -6.11
N ASP A 455 -2.95 -26.47 -6.90
CA ASP A 455 -2.58 -26.87 -8.27
C ASP A 455 -2.31 -25.63 -9.13
N ALA A 456 -3.11 -24.57 -8.98
CA ALA A 456 -2.89 -23.30 -9.67
C ALA A 456 -1.55 -22.68 -9.27
N LEU A 457 -1.27 -22.56 -7.96
CA LEU A 457 -0.03 -21.98 -7.45
C LEU A 457 1.23 -22.79 -7.82
N GLU A 458 1.12 -24.11 -7.96
CA GLU A 458 2.19 -24.96 -8.48
C GLU A 458 2.38 -24.81 -10.00
N ILE A 459 1.31 -24.68 -10.78
CA ILE A 459 1.38 -24.40 -12.23
C ILE A 459 1.96 -22.99 -12.48
N PHE A 460 1.62 -21.99 -11.66
CA PHE A 460 2.25 -20.67 -11.72
C PHE A 460 3.78 -20.81 -11.57
N ARG A 461 4.24 -21.51 -10.51
CA ARG A 461 5.66 -21.78 -10.28
C ARG A 461 6.31 -22.59 -11.41
N GLN A 462 5.59 -23.54 -12.03
CA GLN A 462 6.06 -24.31 -13.21
C GLN A 462 6.41 -23.40 -14.40
N TYR A 463 5.64 -22.33 -14.61
CA TYR A 463 5.85 -21.36 -15.68
C TYR A 463 6.70 -20.13 -15.27
N GLY A 464 7.32 -20.16 -14.09
CA GLY A 464 8.18 -19.08 -13.59
C GLY A 464 7.44 -17.93 -12.92
N ILE A 465 6.11 -18.01 -12.79
CA ILE A 465 5.29 -17.07 -12.05
C ILE A 465 5.48 -17.35 -10.55
N THR A 466 6.13 -16.43 -9.87
CA THR A 466 6.56 -16.55 -8.46
C THR A 466 5.65 -15.84 -7.47
N THR A 467 4.72 -15.00 -7.94
CA THR A 467 3.82 -14.17 -7.15
C THR A 467 2.52 -13.91 -7.93
N ALA A 468 1.45 -13.52 -7.25
CA ALA A 468 0.17 -13.15 -7.85
C ALA A 468 -0.45 -11.97 -7.09
N THR A 469 -1.40 -11.25 -7.70
CA THR A 469 -2.09 -10.15 -7.00
C THR A 469 -3.31 -10.61 -6.23
N GLY A 470 -3.44 -10.14 -4.99
CA GLY A 470 -4.67 -10.16 -4.22
C GLY A 470 -5.44 -8.84 -4.30
N ASP A 471 -6.39 -8.66 -3.39
CA ASP A 471 -7.30 -7.51 -3.34
C ASP A 471 -7.50 -7.07 -1.88
N LEU A 472 -7.32 -5.77 -1.59
CA LEU A 472 -7.55 -5.18 -0.27
C LEU A 472 -9.00 -5.32 0.23
N SER A 473 -9.97 -5.62 -0.64
CA SER A 473 -11.34 -5.98 -0.23
C SER A 473 -11.44 -7.34 0.46
N ARG A 474 -10.43 -8.21 0.29
CA ARG A 474 -10.39 -9.61 0.79
C ARG A 474 -9.26 -9.82 1.81
N PRO A 475 -9.55 -9.71 3.12
CA PRO A 475 -8.56 -9.94 4.18
C PRO A 475 -7.85 -11.31 4.14
N ALA A 476 -8.51 -12.35 3.59
CA ALA A 476 -7.97 -13.72 3.53
C ALA A 476 -6.70 -13.86 2.68
N ILE A 477 -6.47 -12.91 1.76
CA ILE A 477 -5.33 -12.89 0.81
C ILE A 477 -4.45 -11.63 1.00
N CYS A 478 -4.56 -10.96 2.16
CA CYS A 478 -3.87 -9.71 2.48
C CYS A 478 -3.11 -9.81 3.81
N ASN A 479 -1.97 -9.12 3.92
CA ASN A 479 -1.23 -9.04 5.18
C ASN A 479 -1.82 -7.96 6.09
N ILE A 480 -2.91 -8.30 6.78
CA ILE A 480 -3.63 -7.38 7.67
C ILE A 480 -2.80 -6.91 8.89
N ALA A 481 -1.76 -7.66 9.27
CA ALA A 481 -0.91 -7.32 10.41
C ALA A 481 0.21 -6.32 10.05
N ASN A 482 0.73 -6.39 8.82
CA ASN A 482 1.65 -5.40 8.27
C ASN A 482 1.39 -5.23 6.75
N PRO A 483 0.65 -4.19 6.33
CA PRO A 483 0.25 -4.03 4.93
C PRO A 483 1.38 -3.63 3.99
N TYR A 484 2.61 -3.42 4.49
CA TYR A 484 3.80 -3.19 3.67
C TYR A 484 4.54 -4.50 3.32
N LEU A 485 3.97 -5.64 3.70
CA LEU A 485 4.45 -6.99 3.42
C LEU A 485 3.48 -7.74 2.52
N PRO A 486 3.95 -8.70 1.70
CA PRO A 486 3.04 -9.59 1.00
C PRO A 486 2.28 -10.46 2.00
N TYR A 487 1.11 -10.94 1.60
CA TYR A 487 0.55 -12.13 2.20
C TYR A 487 1.37 -13.34 1.73
N TYR A 488 1.65 -14.29 2.61
CA TYR A 488 2.22 -15.58 2.22
C TYR A 488 1.17 -16.65 2.47
N THR A 489 0.87 -17.45 1.45
CA THR A 489 -0.05 -18.59 1.59
C THR A 489 0.45 -19.56 2.66
N THR A 490 -0.48 -20.23 3.34
CA THR A 490 -0.20 -21.25 4.34
C THR A 490 -0.76 -22.61 3.90
N MET A 491 -0.42 -23.66 4.64
CA MET A 491 -1.04 -24.97 4.45
C MET A 491 -2.57 -24.94 4.69
N GLU A 492 -3.04 -24.07 5.60
CA GLU A 492 -4.47 -23.89 5.90
C GLU A 492 -5.18 -23.07 4.81
N SER A 493 -4.55 -22.01 4.29
CA SER A 493 -5.19 -21.12 3.31
C SER A 493 -5.29 -21.73 1.92
N SER A 494 -4.29 -22.51 1.49
CA SER A 494 -4.08 -22.81 0.06
C SER A 494 -3.50 -24.20 -0.20
N ASN A 495 -3.41 -25.06 0.82
CA ASN A 495 -2.70 -26.35 0.76
C ASN A 495 -1.21 -26.26 0.31
N LEU A 496 -0.63 -25.05 0.35
CA LEU A 496 0.71 -24.71 -0.10
C LEU A 496 1.26 -23.52 0.68
N GLU A 497 2.42 -23.70 1.31
CA GLU A 497 3.08 -22.62 2.07
C GLU A 497 3.99 -21.74 1.20
N GLY A 498 4.07 -20.46 1.56
CA GLY A 498 5.09 -19.53 1.09
C GLY A 498 4.96 -19.06 -0.37
N PHE A 499 3.77 -19.10 -0.97
CA PHE A 499 3.52 -18.35 -2.21
C PHE A 499 3.17 -16.89 -1.84
N PRO A 500 3.92 -15.88 -2.31
CA PRO A 500 3.61 -14.49 -2.05
C PRO A 500 2.40 -14.02 -2.86
N VAL A 501 1.50 -13.30 -2.21
CA VAL A 501 0.38 -12.58 -2.80
C VAL A 501 0.52 -11.11 -2.43
N VAL A 502 0.49 -10.22 -3.43
CA VAL A 502 0.66 -8.78 -3.25
C VAL A 502 -0.66 -8.04 -3.50
N PRO A 503 -1.14 -7.18 -2.61
CA PRO A 503 -2.47 -6.61 -2.76
C PRO A 503 -2.57 -5.57 -3.90
N ARG A 504 -3.73 -5.53 -4.56
CA ARG A 504 -4.20 -4.39 -5.37
C ARG A 504 -5.30 -3.64 -4.61
N THR A 505 -5.42 -2.35 -4.87
CA THR A 505 -6.47 -1.48 -4.35
C THR A 505 -7.64 -1.40 -5.34
N PRO A 506 -8.86 -1.83 -4.99
CA PRO A 506 -10.02 -1.66 -5.85
C PRO A 506 -10.38 -0.17 -5.96
N THR A 507 -10.86 0.25 -7.12
CA THR A 507 -11.36 1.61 -7.39
C THR A 507 -12.88 1.61 -7.46
N GLU A 508 -13.51 2.73 -7.12
CA GLU A 508 -14.94 2.95 -7.36
C GLU A 508 -15.15 3.40 -8.83
N ILE A 509 -14.51 2.67 -9.76
CA ILE A 509 -14.54 2.83 -11.22
C ILE A 509 -14.76 1.42 -11.77
N TYR A 510 -16.02 1.05 -11.98
CA TYR A 510 -16.40 -0.37 -11.98
C TYR A 510 -16.06 -1.10 -13.28
N TYR A 511 -15.77 -2.40 -13.20
CA TYR A 511 -15.27 -3.20 -14.33
C TYR A 511 -16.17 -3.18 -15.58
N PHE A 512 -17.47 -3.02 -15.38
CA PHE A 512 -18.53 -3.01 -16.40
C PHE A 512 -19.10 -1.60 -16.66
N CYS A 513 -18.36 -0.56 -16.29
CA CYS A 513 -18.67 0.84 -16.57
C CYS A 513 -17.62 1.45 -17.51
N SER A 514 -18.10 2.17 -18.52
CA SER A 514 -17.26 2.75 -19.59
C SER A 514 -17.47 4.25 -19.79
N THR A 515 -18.50 4.83 -19.16
CA THR A 515 -18.79 6.26 -19.15
C THR A 515 -19.16 6.74 -17.74
N ARG A 516 -19.02 8.05 -17.51
CA ARG A 516 -19.35 8.69 -16.22
C ARG A 516 -20.82 8.49 -15.81
N ASP A 517 -21.75 8.40 -16.77
CA ASP A 517 -23.17 8.14 -16.50
C ASP A 517 -23.39 6.73 -15.93
N GLU A 518 -22.79 5.72 -16.59
CA GLU A 518 -22.81 4.30 -16.20
C GLU A 518 -22.26 4.12 -14.78
N ASP A 519 -21.08 4.70 -14.54
CA ASP A 519 -20.34 4.58 -13.29
C ASP A 519 -21.04 5.33 -12.14
N THR A 520 -21.52 6.56 -12.38
CA THR A 520 -22.32 7.31 -11.41
C THR A 520 -23.63 6.59 -11.05
N TRP A 521 -24.27 5.90 -11.99
CA TRP A 521 -25.47 5.12 -11.69
C TRP A 521 -25.16 3.92 -10.79
N MET A 522 -24.08 3.18 -11.09
CA MET A 522 -23.62 2.05 -10.29
C MET A 522 -23.24 2.47 -8.87
N TYR A 523 -22.43 3.52 -8.74
CA TYR A 523 -22.07 4.10 -7.44
C TYR A 523 -23.31 4.44 -6.61
N ASN A 524 -24.35 5.00 -7.23
CA ASN A 524 -25.57 5.34 -6.53
C ASN A 524 -26.45 4.12 -6.19
N GLN A 525 -26.39 3.00 -6.93
CA GLN A 525 -27.05 1.75 -6.48
C GLN A 525 -26.42 1.22 -5.19
N ILE A 526 -25.11 1.38 -5.01
CA ILE A 526 -24.35 0.91 -3.85
C ILE A 526 -24.48 1.91 -2.67
N TYR A 527 -24.34 3.21 -2.93
CA TYR A 527 -24.08 4.22 -1.91
C TYR A 527 -25.18 5.28 -1.69
N ASN A 528 -26.27 5.32 -2.46
CA ASN A 528 -27.35 6.31 -2.25
C ASN A 528 -27.88 6.27 -0.80
N THR A 529 -28.17 5.07 -0.28
CA THR A 529 -28.66 4.86 1.10
C THR A 529 -27.67 5.35 2.16
N TYR A 530 -26.36 5.24 1.91
CA TYR A 530 -25.31 5.67 2.84
C TYR A 530 -25.17 7.20 2.88
N PHE A 531 -25.27 7.88 1.73
CA PHE A 531 -25.20 9.34 1.65
C PHE A 531 -26.55 10.06 1.79
N GLY A 532 -27.67 9.32 1.82
CA GLY A 532 -29.04 9.83 1.86
C GLY A 532 -29.48 10.56 0.58
N LYS A 533 -28.72 10.42 -0.52
CA LYS A 533 -28.97 11.05 -1.82
C LYS A 533 -28.09 10.43 -2.91
N ASP A 534 -28.44 10.70 -4.16
CA ASP A 534 -27.52 10.50 -5.28
C ASP A 534 -26.30 11.42 -5.17
N SER A 535 -25.14 10.84 -5.48
CA SER A 535 -23.87 11.52 -5.64
C SER A 535 -23.66 11.88 -7.11
N THR A 536 -23.06 13.04 -7.35
CA THR A 536 -22.61 13.47 -8.67
C THR A 536 -21.21 12.93 -8.99
N TRP A 537 -20.83 12.88 -10.27
CA TRP A 537 -19.48 12.49 -10.70
C TRP A 537 -18.37 13.28 -9.97
N ASP A 538 -18.55 14.58 -9.77
CA ASP A 538 -17.59 15.43 -9.03
C ASP A 538 -17.42 14.96 -7.58
N GLU A 539 -18.50 14.54 -6.90
CA GLU A 539 -18.44 14.04 -5.53
C GLU A 539 -17.82 12.64 -5.43
N ILE A 540 -18.03 11.79 -6.45
CA ILE A 540 -17.39 10.48 -6.57
C ILE A 540 -15.88 10.66 -6.77
N ALA A 541 -15.48 11.47 -7.75
CA ALA A 541 -14.08 11.78 -8.04
C ALA A 541 -13.37 12.49 -6.86
N GLU A 542 -14.06 13.34 -6.10
CA GLU A 542 -13.51 13.95 -4.87
C GLU A 542 -13.28 12.90 -3.76
N ARG A 543 -14.20 11.94 -3.57
CA ARG A 543 -14.02 10.86 -2.58
C ARG A 543 -12.92 9.90 -3.01
N GLU A 544 -12.91 9.47 -4.27
CA GLU A 544 -11.87 8.57 -4.80
C GLU A 544 -10.48 9.19 -4.75
N SER A 545 -10.33 10.47 -5.11
CA SER A 545 -9.05 11.15 -5.00
C SER A 545 -8.59 11.30 -3.54
N LYS A 546 -9.49 11.53 -2.58
CA LYS A 546 -9.17 11.54 -1.14
C LYS A 546 -8.76 10.16 -0.60
N ARG A 547 -9.53 9.11 -0.90
CA ARG A 547 -9.24 7.73 -0.50
C ARG A 547 -7.89 7.26 -1.05
N THR A 548 -7.65 7.53 -2.32
CA THR A 548 -6.39 7.21 -3.01
C THR A 548 -5.23 8.01 -2.42
N LEU A 549 -5.38 9.32 -2.19
CA LEU A 549 -4.34 10.14 -1.57
C LEU A 549 -3.94 9.62 -0.16
N LEU A 550 -4.90 9.18 0.64
CA LEU A 550 -4.64 8.66 1.98
C LEU A 550 -3.75 7.40 1.91
N LEU A 551 -3.97 6.52 0.94
CA LEU A 551 -3.13 5.34 0.69
C LEU A 551 -1.73 5.75 0.17
N MET A 552 -1.66 6.64 -0.83
CA MET A 552 -0.41 7.13 -1.39
C MET A 552 0.47 7.84 -0.36
N THR A 553 -0.12 8.62 0.55
CA THR A 553 0.60 9.32 1.62
C THR A 553 0.97 8.40 2.77
N LYS A 554 0.18 7.36 3.06
CA LYS A 554 0.62 6.21 3.86
C LYS A 554 1.75 5.40 3.19
N LEU A 555 2.26 5.80 2.01
CA LEU A 555 3.27 5.07 1.22
C LEU A 555 2.87 3.62 0.94
N ARG A 556 1.58 3.39 0.68
CA ARG A 556 1.08 2.11 0.18
C ARG A 556 1.62 1.90 -1.25
N HIS A 557 2.02 0.68 -1.56
CA HIS A 557 2.75 0.32 -2.78
C HIS A 557 1.90 -0.48 -3.77
N GLU A 558 0.67 -0.82 -3.38
CA GLU A 558 -0.35 -1.53 -4.15
C GLU A 558 -0.73 -0.80 -5.44
N ALA A 559 -0.93 -1.55 -6.54
CA ALA A 559 -1.50 -1.01 -7.77
C ALA A 559 -3.01 -0.81 -7.65
N HIS A 560 -3.57 0.01 -8.55
CA HIS A 560 -5.00 0.28 -8.60
C HIS A 560 -5.69 -0.61 -9.65
N GLN A 561 -6.85 -1.17 -9.31
CA GLN A 561 -7.63 -2.04 -10.20
C GLN A 561 -8.48 -1.23 -11.19
N PHE A 562 -8.44 -1.62 -12.46
CA PHE A 562 -9.25 -1.14 -13.58
C PHE A 562 -9.40 -2.28 -14.60
N HIS A 563 -10.32 -2.12 -15.56
CA HIS A 563 -10.62 -3.11 -16.59
C HIS A 563 -10.74 -2.42 -17.97
N GLN A 564 -10.66 -3.19 -19.06
CA GLN A 564 -10.61 -2.66 -20.43
C GLN A 564 -11.73 -1.65 -20.75
N ALA A 565 -12.94 -1.84 -20.20
CA ALA A 565 -14.08 -0.93 -20.38
C ALA A 565 -13.78 0.51 -19.91
N ASN A 566 -12.98 0.69 -18.85
CA ASN A 566 -12.67 2.00 -18.28
C ASN A 566 -11.77 2.86 -19.20
N LEU A 567 -11.15 2.26 -20.23
CA LEU A 567 -10.32 2.95 -21.22
C LEU A 567 -11.13 3.58 -22.38
N ARG A 568 -12.45 3.37 -22.44
CA ARG A 568 -13.31 3.81 -23.55
C ARG A 568 -13.16 5.30 -23.83
N TYR A 569 -12.78 5.64 -25.06
CA TYR A 569 -12.66 7.03 -25.48
C TYR A 569 -14.02 7.73 -25.56
N TYR A 570 -14.21 8.76 -24.73
CA TYR A 570 -15.32 9.72 -24.84
C TYR A 570 -14.82 11.18 -24.95
N LYS A 571 -15.68 12.07 -25.42
CA LYS A 571 -15.32 13.48 -25.65
C LYS A 571 -15.02 14.21 -24.32
N LYS A 572 -13.99 15.08 -24.32
CA LYS A 572 -13.65 15.97 -23.20
C LYS A 572 -14.71 17.05 -22.92
N GLU A 573 -15.05 17.21 -21.64
CA GLU A 573 -16.11 18.09 -21.13
C GLU A 573 -15.76 18.63 -19.73
N GLY A 574 -15.46 19.94 -19.66
CA GLY A 574 -14.99 20.57 -18.43
C GLY A 574 -13.54 20.19 -18.14
N ASN A 575 -13.25 19.81 -16.88
CA ASN A 575 -11.94 19.33 -16.46
C ASN A 575 -11.69 17.85 -16.83
N TYR A 576 -12.75 17.14 -17.24
CA TYR A 576 -12.82 15.70 -17.41
C TYR A 576 -12.92 15.29 -18.88
N GLY A 577 -12.47 14.09 -19.25
CA GLY A 577 -12.67 13.50 -20.56
C GLY A 577 -11.75 12.34 -20.92
N GLU A 578 -12.06 11.76 -22.07
CA GLU A 578 -11.17 10.91 -22.87
C GLU A 578 -10.91 9.50 -22.31
N SER A 579 -11.13 9.24 -21.01
CA SER A 579 -11.50 7.92 -20.43
C SER A 579 -11.90 8.05 -18.95
N LEU A 580 -12.56 7.03 -18.37
CA LEU A 580 -12.81 6.99 -16.91
C LEU A 580 -11.50 6.96 -16.13
N LEU A 581 -10.50 6.24 -16.66
CA LEU A 581 -9.16 6.21 -16.11
C LEU A 581 -8.48 7.58 -16.13
N GLU A 582 -8.58 8.36 -17.22
CA GLU A 582 -8.06 9.73 -17.28
C GLU A 582 -8.71 10.62 -16.21
N ASP A 583 -10.03 10.50 -16.02
CA ASP A 583 -10.78 11.31 -15.06
C ASP A 583 -10.41 11.00 -13.61
N TRP A 584 -10.34 9.72 -13.24
CA TRP A 584 -9.84 9.29 -11.93
C TRP A 584 -8.39 9.75 -11.71
N THR A 585 -7.50 9.48 -12.67
CA THR A 585 -6.07 9.78 -12.56
C THR A 585 -5.82 11.28 -12.40
N ARG A 586 -6.46 12.12 -13.23
CA ARG A 586 -6.33 13.58 -13.11
C ARG A 586 -6.91 14.08 -11.79
N SER A 587 -7.97 13.49 -11.27
CA SER A 587 -8.54 13.86 -9.96
C SER A 587 -7.56 13.57 -8.82
N VAL A 588 -6.97 12.37 -8.80
CA VAL A 588 -5.93 11.96 -7.84
C VAL A 588 -4.73 12.91 -7.90
N VAL A 589 -4.14 13.12 -9.08
CA VAL A 589 -2.92 13.96 -9.25
C VAL A 589 -3.17 15.43 -8.90
N ASN A 590 -4.33 15.99 -9.26
CA ASN A 590 -4.71 17.37 -8.91
C ASN A 590 -5.00 17.55 -7.40
N LEU A 591 -5.31 16.48 -6.65
CA LEU A 591 -5.40 16.55 -5.19
C LEU A 591 -4.02 16.35 -4.55
N TYR A 592 -3.29 15.31 -4.96
CA TYR A 592 -1.95 14.95 -4.48
C TYR A 592 -0.97 16.12 -4.54
N THR A 593 -0.92 16.83 -5.67
CA THR A 593 -0.02 17.97 -5.88
C THR A 593 -0.41 19.24 -5.12
N LYS A 594 -1.51 19.26 -4.36
CA LYS A 594 -1.78 20.32 -3.36
C LYS A 594 -1.00 20.08 -2.07
N TYR A 595 -0.73 18.82 -1.73
CA TYR A 595 -0.08 18.43 -0.47
C TYR A 595 1.43 18.25 -0.61
N VAL A 596 1.92 17.60 -1.66
CA VAL A 596 3.32 17.13 -1.74
C VAL A 596 3.98 17.38 -3.10
N GLU A 597 5.30 17.21 -3.14
CA GLU A 597 6.14 17.26 -4.35
C GLU A 597 6.92 15.95 -4.60
N TRP A 598 6.43 14.80 -4.10
CA TRP A 598 7.14 13.53 -4.25
C TRP A 598 6.82 12.86 -5.60
N PRO A 599 7.80 12.27 -6.31
CA PRO A 599 7.59 11.63 -7.59
C PRO A 599 6.56 10.49 -7.54
N LEU A 600 5.63 10.49 -8.50
CA LEU A 600 4.72 9.38 -8.77
C LEU A 600 5.37 8.44 -9.78
N ILE A 601 5.57 7.18 -9.42
CA ILE A 601 6.29 6.21 -10.26
C ILE A 601 5.39 5.00 -10.56
N SER A 602 5.02 4.79 -11.82
CA SER A 602 4.52 3.49 -12.25
C SER A 602 5.65 2.49 -12.42
N VAL A 603 5.50 1.30 -11.88
CA VAL A 603 6.33 0.12 -12.15
C VAL A 603 5.45 -1.05 -12.59
N LYS A 604 6.01 -1.99 -13.33
CA LYS A 604 5.31 -3.21 -13.74
C LYS A 604 5.12 -4.19 -12.55
N ILE A 605 4.10 -5.04 -12.61
CA ILE A 605 3.59 -5.85 -11.50
C ILE A 605 4.62 -6.75 -10.79
N ASP A 606 5.60 -7.30 -11.50
CA ASP A 606 6.69 -8.11 -10.92
C ASP A 606 7.74 -7.25 -10.21
N ASP A 607 8.04 -6.06 -10.73
CA ASP A 607 8.89 -5.08 -10.05
C ASP A 607 8.17 -4.53 -8.80
N GLN A 608 6.86 -4.28 -8.89
CA GLN A 608 6.01 -3.90 -7.75
C GLN A 608 6.04 -4.99 -6.67
N ALA A 609 5.84 -6.25 -7.06
CA ALA A 609 5.82 -7.37 -6.12
C ALA A 609 7.17 -7.55 -5.42
N GLU A 610 8.29 -7.35 -6.13
CA GLU A 610 9.62 -7.41 -5.51
C GLU A 610 9.85 -6.26 -4.51
N THR A 611 9.10 -5.14 -4.53
CA THR A 611 9.16 -4.14 -3.44
C THR A 611 8.64 -4.70 -2.12
N PHE A 612 7.49 -5.38 -2.14
CA PHE A 612 6.91 -6.06 -0.98
C PHE A 612 7.82 -7.21 -0.50
N ILE A 613 8.36 -8.00 -1.43
CA ILE A 613 9.23 -9.14 -1.11
C ILE A 613 10.60 -8.66 -0.58
N GLN A 614 11.18 -7.57 -1.10
CA GLN A 614 12.38 -6.96 -0.53
C GLN A 614 12.13 -6.31 0.83
N ARG A 615 10.94 -5.73 1.05
CA ARG A 615 10.54 -5.26 2.37
C ARG A 615 10.44 -6.40 3.39
N ALA A 616 9.88 -7.55 3.01
CA ALA A 616 9.87 -8.76 3.85
C ALA A 616 11.29 -9.26 4.18
N LYS A 617 12.21 -9.25 3.19
CA LYS A 617 13.63 -9.58 3.41
C LYS A 617 14.31 -8.60 4.39
N LEU A 618 13.97 -7.31 4.35
CA LEU A 618 14.51 -6.27 5.24
C LEU A 618 14.05 -6.46 6.70
N GLU A 619 12.76 -6.68 6.94
CA GLU A 619 12.24 -6.99 8.28
C GLU A 619 12.90 -8.27 8.85
N ALA A 620 13.00 -9.31 8.02
CA ALA A 620 13.49 -10.62 8.44
C ALA A 620 15.02 -10.71 8.65
N CYS A 621 15.82 -9.81 8.07
CA CYS A 621 17.29 -9.93 8.13
C CYS A 621 17.92 -9.45 9.45
N GLY A 622 17.14 -8.93 10.40
CA GLY A 622 17.66 -8.44 11.68
C GLY A 622 18.60 -7.24 11.53
N HIS A 623 18.28 -6.33 10.61
CA HIS A 623 19.15 -5.19 10.30
C HIS A 623 19.32 -4.23 11.48
N LYS A 624 20.52 -3.65 11.59
CA LYS A 624 20.84 -2.59 12.57
C LYS A 624 21.65 -1.51 11.89
N THR A 625 21.16 -0.28 11.98
CA THR A 625 21.84 0.93 11.48
C THR A 625 22.27 1.79 12.67
N LYS A 626 23.49 2.32 12.61
CA LYS A 626 24.07 3.20 13.62
C LYS A 626 24.59 4.49 12.99
N LEU A 627 24.26 5.62 13.62
CA LEU A 627 24.91 6.92 13.41
C LEU A 627 26.35 6.83 13.97
N VAL A 628 27.31 7.41 13.27
CA VAL A 628 28.71 7.49 13.69
C VAL A 628 29.05 8.93 14.04
N ILE A 629 29.36 9.20 15.31
CA ILE A 629 29.55 10.56 15.84
C ILE A 629 31.01 10.81 16.22
N GLU A 630 31.56 11.89 15.69
CA GLU A 630 32.90 12.43 15.99
C GLU A 630 32.81 13.95 16.05
N ASP A 631 33.51 14.59 16.99
CA ASP A 631 33.58 16.05 17.19
C ASP A 631 32.22 16.79 17.13
N ASN A 632 31.20 16.23 17.78
CA ASN A 632 29.80 16.71 17.81
C ASN A 632 29.13 16.80 16.42
N LYS A 633 29.48 15.88 15.50
CA LYS A 633 28.85 15.72 14.18
C LYS A 633 28.64 14.25 13.85
N ILE A 634 27.59 13.94 13.10
CA ILE A 634 27.46 12.64 12.43
C ILE A 634 28.33 12.69 11.18
N VAL A 635 29.45 11.95 11.23
CA VAL A 635 30.43 11.86 10.14
C VAL A 635 30.17 10.68 9.21
N GLY A 636 29.30 9.75 9.60
CA GLY A 636 28.99 8.57 8.79
C GLY A 636 27.90 7.69 9.37
N ILE A 637 27.63 6.59 8.67
CA ILE A 637 26.63 5.59 9.00
C ILE A 637 27.27 4.20 8.92
N THR A 638 26.87 3.30 9.82
CA THR A 638 27.19 1.86 9.76
C THR A 638 25.90 1.06 9.71
N VAL A 639 25.77 0.16 8.74
CA VAL A 639 24.70 -0.85 8.63
C VAL A 639 25.25 -2.25 8.89
N SER A 640 24.38 -3.15 9.32
CA SER A 640 24.67 -4.57 9.56
C SER A 640 23.40 -5.41 9.50
N ALA A 641 23.51 -6.71 9.23
CA ALA A 641 22.41 -7.67 9.25
C ALA A 641 22.83 -8.94 9.99
N SER A 642 22.04 -9.41 10.97
CA SER A 642 22.39 -10.60 11.75
C SER A 642 21.69 -11.88 11.28
N GLU A 643 20.47 -11.79 10.73
CA GLU A 643 19.65 -12.97 10.48
C GLU A 643 19.57 -13.44 9.04
N GLY A 644 19.74 -12.57 8.06
CA GLY A 644 19.65 -12.93 6.66
C GLY A 644 20.36 -11.95 5.73
N ASP A 645 20.23 -12.22 4.44
CA ASP A 645 20.64 -11.30 3.37
C ASP A 645 19.52 -10.29 3.10
N CYS A 646 19.85 -9.00 2.95
CA CYS A 646 18.88 -7.95 2.61
C CYS A 646 19.58 -6.73 2.01
N THR A 647 18.80 -5.73 1.57
CA THR A 647 19.32 -4.41 1.18
C THR A 647 18.73 -3.37 2.13
N VAL A 648 19.58 -2.68 2.88
CA VAL A 648 19.15 -1.65 3.84
C VAL A 648 19.15 -0.28 3.15
N PRO A 649 18.00 0.42 3.04
CA PRO A 649 17.97 1.81 2.63
C PRO A 649 18.36 2.74 3.79
N VAL A 650 19.09 3.80 3.47
CA VAL A 650 19.33 4.94 4.37
C VAL A 650 19.14 6.24 3.58
N THR A 651 18.10 7.00 3.91
CA THR A 651 17.90 8.36 3.40
C THR A 651 18.77 9.34 4.16
N VAL A 652 19.46 10.24 3.44
CA VAL A 652 20.39 11.24 3.99
C VAL A 652 20.03 12.67 3.52
N PRO A 653 20.32 13.71 4.33
CA PRO A 653 19.84 15.07 4.07
C PRO A 653 20.73 15.89 3.13
N SER A 654 22.06 15.70 3.21
CA SER A 654 23.07 16.64 2.69
C SER A 654 24.00 16.08 1.62
N GLY A 655 24.16 14.75 1.56
CA GLY A 655 25.06 14.07 0.63
C GLY A 655 25.87 12.94 1.30
N VAL A 656 26.65 12.25 0.49
CA VAL A 656 27.60 11.21 0.94
C VAL A 656 28.93 11.38 0.23
N LYS A 657 30.01 11.01 0.91
CA LYS A 657 31.34 10.95 0.32
C LYS A 657 31.42 9.72 -0.58
N GLU A 658 31.22 9.88 -1.89
CA GLU A 658 31.18 8.75 -2.85
C GLU A 658 32.37 7.79 -2.71
N SER A 659 33.58 8.32 -2.46
CA SER A 659 34.81 7.54 -2.26
C SER A 659 34.84 6.65 -1.01
N SER A 660 33.82 6.74 -0.14
CA SER A 660 33.63 5.89 1.05
C SER A 660 32.52 4.85 0.90
N LEU A 661 31.74 4.89 -0.19
CA LEU A 661 30.62 3.97 -0.39
C LEU A 661 31.11 2.52 -0.61
N PRO A 662 30.38 1.52 -0.11
CA PRO A 662 30.57 0.12 -0.53
C PRO A 662 30.41 -0.02 -2.05
N SER A 663 31.25 -0.82 -2.69
CA SER A 663 31.29 -0.96 -4.16
C SER A 663 30.03 -1.55 -4.80
N ASP A 664 29.12 -2.08 -4.00
CA ASP A 664 27.82 -2.63 -4.40
C ASP A 664 26.62 -1.82 -3.88
N ALA A 665 26.86 -0.70 -3.18
CA ALA A 665 25.80 0.24 -2.80
C ALA A 665 25.27 0.99 -4.03
N LYS A 666 23.98 1.34 -4.02
CA LYS A 666 23.34 2.16 -5.06
C LYS A 666 22.84 3.47 -4.47
N LEU A 667 22.98 4.55 -5.22
CA LEU A 667 22.38 5.84 -4.91
C LEU A 667 21.09 6.02 -5.70
N GLU A 668 20.02 6.44 -5.02
CA GLU A 668 18.75 6.83 -5.62
C GLU A 668 18.38 8.25 -5.19
N GLN A 669 18.11 9.11 -6.18
CA GLN A 669 17.48 10.40 -5.95
C GLN A 669 16.60 10.72 -7.16
N ILE A 670 15.28 10.65 -7.00
CA ILE A 670 14.31 10.87 -8.08
C ILE A 670 13.68 12.24 -7.91
N GLY A 671 13.79 13.09 -8.95
CA GLY A 671 13.28 14.45 -8.93
C GLY A 671 13.83 15.25 -7.73
N LYS A 672 12.92 15.63 -6.83
CA LYS A 672 13.28 16.38 -5.61
C LYS A 672 13.49 15.53 -4.36
N ASP A 673 13.34 14.21 -4.40
CA ASP A 673 13.47 13.37 -3.19
C ASP A 673 14.83 13.59 -2.47
N PRO A 674 14.92 13.31 -1.16
CA PRO A 674 16.20 13.20 -0.48
C PRO A 674 17.00 12.00 -1.02
N LEU A 675 18.33 12.09 -0.96
CA LEU A 675 19.22 11.03 -1.43
C LEU A 675 19.04 9.77 -0.57
N THR A 676 18.81 8.62 -1.19
CA THR A 676 18.73 7.31 -0.52
C THR A 676 19.88 6.41 -0.95
N VAL A 677 20.58 5.85 0.03
CA VAL A 677 21.69 4.91 -0.15
C VAL A 677 21.16 3.50 0.11
N TRP A 678 21.07 2.68 -0.93
CA TRP A 678 20.71 1.27 -0.85
C TRP A 678 21.96 0.43 -0.64
N ILE A 679 22.06 -0.29 0.49
CA ILE A 679 23.27 -1.01 0.88
C ILE A 679 22.96 -2.51 0.99
N PRO A 680 23.37 -3.34 0.00
CA PRO A 680 23.25 -4.78 0.09
C PRO A 680 24.10 -5.33 1.24
N LEU A 681 23.60 -6.32 1.96
CA LEU A 681 24.28 -7.00 3.06
C LEU A 681 24.07 -8.50 3.00
N LYS A 682 25.09 -9.25 3.40
CA LYS A 682 25.02 -10.68 3.71
C LYS A 682 24.79 -10.94 5.19
N LYS A 683 24.23 -12.11 5.55
CA LYS A 683 24.08 -12.52 6.96
C LYS A 683 25.42 -12.43 7.70
N GLY A 684 25.49 -11.61 8.74
CA GLY A 684 26.69 -11.36 9.55
C GLY A 684 27.63 -10.27 9.00
N GLU A 685 27.29 -9.62 7.89
CA GLU A 685 28.08 -8.53 7.31
C GLU A 685 27.78 -7.18 7.99
N SER A 686 28.75 -6.28 7.96
CA SER A 686 28.57 -4.86 8.29
C SER A 686 29.35 -3.99 7.31
N LYS A 687 28.75 -2.87 6.90
CA LYS A 687 29.28 -1.89 5.95
C LYS A 687 29.09 -0.48 6.50
N SER A 688 29.96 0.44 6.12
CA SER A 688 29.89 1.86 6.51
C SER A 688 30.11 2.78 5.33
N PHE A 689 29.66 4.03 5.46
CA PHE A 689 29.98 5.14 4.55
C PHE A 689 30.03 6.46 5.34
N GLU A 690 30.72 7.47 4.78
CA GLU A 690 30.86 8.80 5.36
C GLU A 690 29.85 9.79 4.75
N LEU A 691 29.34 10.71 5.57
CA LEU A 691 28.49 11.82 5.13
C LEU A 691 29.35 12.99 4.65
N GLU A 692 28.96 13.62 3.54
CA GLU A 692 29.63 14.82 3.02
C GLU A 692 28.60 15.84 2.52
N PRO A 693 28.45 17.00 3.21
CA PRO A 693 29.04 17.35 4.51
C PRO A 693 28.48 16.50 5.67
N ALA A 694 29.32 16.33 6.70
CA ALA A 694 28.91 15.79 8.00
C ALA A 694 27.82 16.66 8.66
N LEU A 695 26.87 16.02 9.34
CA LEU A 695 25.70 16.69 9.93
C LEU A 695 25.97 17.13 11.37
N GLU A 696 25.70 18.39 11.72
CA GLU A 696 25.88 18.91 13.09
C GLU A 696 25.01 18.13 14.09
N TRP A 697 25.61 17.71 15.21
CA TRP A 697 24.98 16.92 16.26
C TRP A 697 25.46 17.38 17.63
N ILE A 698 24.96 18.56 18.05
CA ILE A 698 25.42 19.29 19.22
C ILE A 698 25.05 18.53 20.50
N ILE A 699 26.02 17.82 21.07
CA ILE A 699 25.91 17.19 22.39
C ILE A 699 26.20 18.24 23.47
N SER A 700 25.39 18.30 24.53
CA SER A 700 25.62 19.20 25.66
C SER A 700 26.59 18.57 26.67
N ASP A 701 27.87 18.93 26.62
CA ASP A 701 28.86 18.54 27.63
C ASP A 701 28.55 19.14 29.03
N GLU A 702 27.86 20.28 29.07
CA GLU A 702 27.41 20.92 30.32
C GLU A 702 26.00 20.44 30.72
N ILE A 703 25.94 19.35 31.49
CA ILE A 703 24.80 19.13 32.38
C ILE A 703 24.87 20.19 33.49
N ILE A 704 24.15 21.30 33.29
CA ILE A 704 24.00 22.35 34.31
C ILE A 704 23.30 21.74 35.52
N ASN A 705 24.05 21.55 36.62
CA ASN A 705 23.50 21.24 37.92
C ASN A 705 22.60 22.41 38.38
N GLN A 706 21.30 22.32 38.11
CA GLN A 706 20.31 23.25 38.67
C GLN A 706 20.19 23.01 40.18
N THR A 707 21.02 23.73 40.95
CA THR A 707 20.75 23.96 42.37
C THR A 707 19.50 24.81 42.51
N ASP A 708 18.62 24.43 43.43
CA ASP A 708 17.35 25.10 43.72
C ASP A 708 17.49 26.63 43.85
N PRO A 709 16.64 27.44 43.18
CA PRO A 709 16.58 28.88 43.42
C PRO A 709 15.91 29.15 44.77
N THR A 710 16.69 29.11 45.85
CA THR A 710 16.24 29.45 47.21
C THR A 710 15.71 30.87 47.27
N THR A 711 14.41 31.03 47.12
CA THR A 711 13.71 32.31 47.19
C THR A 711 13.49 32.69 48.65
N THR A 712 14.31 33.61 49.16
CA THR A 712 14.11 34.22 50.47
C THR A 712 12.86 35.09 50.44
N ASN A 713 11.77 34.60 51.05
CA ASN A 713 10.59 35.41 51.39
C ASN A 713 10.32 35.31 52.89
N GLU A 714 10.11 36.46 53.53
CA GLU A 714 9.88 36.55 54.96
C GLU A 714 8.47 36.06 55.34
N ALA A 715 8.35 35.37 56.47
CA ALA A 715 7.07 34.80 56.90
C ALA A 715 6.13 35.86 57.48
N SER A 716 5.04 36.14 56.77
CA SER A 716 3.87 36.83 57.35
C SER A 716 2.87 35.79 57.88
N THR A 717 2.77 35.66 59.20
CA THR A 717 1.90 34.67 59.85
C THR A 717 0.42 35.05 59.74
N THR A 718 -0.41 34.15 59.22
CA THR A 718 -1.86 34.15 59.46
C THR A 718 -2.29 32.75 59.92
N THR A 719 -2.85 32.67 61.12
CA THR A 719 -3.24 31.40 61.76
C THR A 719 -4.68 31.04 61.44
N THR A 720 -4.92 29.81 60.98
CA THR A 720 -6.26 29.21 60.95
C THR A 720 -6.21 27.87 61.67
N THR A 721 -6.93 27.76 62.79
CA THR A 721 -6.97 26.55 63.62
C THR A 721 -8.18 25.70 63.27
N THR A 722 -7.96 24.43 62.95
CA THR A 722 -9.01 23.40 62.93
C THR A 722 -8.58 22.25 63.83
N THR A 723 -9.42 21.89 64.81
CA THR A 723 -9.13 20.85 65.80
C THR A 723 -9.94 19.59 65.50
N THR A 724 -9.30 18.44 65.45
CA THR A 724 -9.96 17.11 65.44
C THR A 724 -9.28 16.20 66.45
N THR A 725 -10.06 15.35 67.13
CA THR A 725 -9.65 14.61 68.34
C THR A 725 -9.09 13.22 68.01
N GLU A 726 -8.02 12.81 68.72
CA GLU A 726 -7.40 11.46 68.65
C GLU A 726 -7.87 10.49 69.77
N VAL A 727 -7.32 9.26 69.72
CA VAL A 727 -7.18 8.21 70.76
C VAL A 727 -8.22 7.07 70.69
N PRO A 728 -7.83 5.77 70.73
CA PRO A 728 -6.53 5.09 70.46
C PRO A 728 -6.65 4.07 69.26
N THR A 729 -5.74 3.13 68.91
CA THR A 729 -4.79 2.32 69.71
C THR A 729 -3.73 1.57 68.85
N THR A 730 -2.57 1.27 69.46
CA THR A 730 -1.61 0.17 69.17
C THR A 730 -0.92 0.06 67.81
N THR A 731 0.35 0.46 67.79
CA THR A 731 1.40 -0.03 66.87
C THR A 731 1.84 -1.45 67.23
N THR A 732 2.40 -2.21 66.27
CA THR A 732 3.36 -3.29 66.55
C THR A 732 4.42 -3.29 65.45
N THR A 733 5.70 -3.36 65.85
CA THR A 733 6.86 -3.22 64.96
C THR A 733 7.52 -4.58 64.71
N THR A 734 7.97 -4.83 63.49
CA THR A 734 8.96 -5.88 63.20
C THR A 734 10.00 -5.33 62.23
N THR A 735 11.28 -5.52 62.55
CA THR A 735 12.43 -5.09 61.76
C THR A 735 13.13 -6.31 61.18
N THR A 736 13.63 -6.22 59.94
CA THR A 736 14.57 -7.19 59.36
C THR A 736 15.67 -6.42 58.62
N THR A 737 16.89 -6.98 58.62
CA THR A 737 18.09 -6.36 58.04
C THR A 737 18.79 -7.37 57.13
N GLU A 738 19.43 -6.89 56.05
CA GLU A 738 20.33 -7.65 55.18
C GLU A 738 21.62 -8.10 55.95
N VAL A 739 22.57 -8.91 55.44
CA VAL A 739 23.17 -9.03 54.09
C VAL A 739 23.80 -10.45 53.88
N PRO A 740 24.65 -10.72 52.85
CA PRO A 740 24.36 -11.50 51.63
C PRO A 740 24.82 -12.98 51.63
N THR A 741 24.53 -13.73 50.55
CA THR A 741 25.39 -14.86 50.12
C THR A 741 25.37 -15.15 48.61
N THR A 742 26.49 -15.68 48.10
CA THR A 742 26.70 -16.22 46.74
C THR A 742 26.15 -17.64 46.58
N THR A 743 25.96 -18.13 45.35
CA THR A 743 25.75 -19.58 45.06
C THR A 743 26.29 -19.94 43.67
N THR A 744 26.76 -21.19 43.51
CA THR A 744 27.28 -21.77 42.25
C THR A 744 26.70 -23.18 42.04
N THR A 745 26.56 -23.60 40.79
CA THR A 745 25.81 -24.79 40.32
C THR A 745 26.35 -26.16 40.78
N THR A 746 25.45 -27.13 40.99
CA THR A 746 25.71 -28.59 40.95
C THR A 746 24.41 -29.33 40.61
N THR A 747 24.49 -30.47 39.90
CA THR A 747 23.31 -31.26 39.43
C THR A 747 23.48 -32.75 39.73
N THR A 748 22.47 -33.41 40.33
CA THR A 748 22.28 -34.89 40.33
C THR A 748 20.81 -35.25 40.67
N GLU A 749 20.40 -36.52 40.56
CA GLU A 749 19.01 -36.94 40.29
C GLU A 749 18.17 -37.49 41.48
N VAL A 750 16.83 -37.26 41.42
CA VAL A 750 15.67 -38.20 41.58
C VAL A 750 15.78 -39.34 42.65
N PRO A 751 14.84 -39.50 43.64
CA PRO A 751 13.45 -39.94 43.34
C PRO A 751 12.24 -39.61 44.30
N THR A 752 11.05 -39.47 43.69
CA THR A 752 9.67 -39.94 44.09
C THR A 752 8.93 -39.60 45.42
N THR A 753 7.72 -39.00 45.27
CA THR A 753 6.42 -39.23 46.01
C THR A 753 6.32 -38.85 47.52
N THR A 754 5.17 -38.45 48.14
CA THR A 754 3.74 -38.86 47.97
C THR A 754 2.70 -37.83 48.53
N THR A 755 1.53 -37.68 47.88
CA THR A 755 0.11 -37.30 48.28
C THR A 755 -0.19 -36.55 49.62
N THR A 756 -1.12 -35.56 49.67
CA THR A 756 -2.56 -35.67 50.13
C THR A 756 -3.26 -34.26 50.07
N THR A 757 -4.27 -33.98 49.23
CA THR A 757 -5.76 -34.21 49.30
C THR A 757 -6.58 -33.28 50.23
N THR A 758 -7.60 -32.58 49.69
CA THR A 758 -8.94 -32.23 50.26
C THR A 758 -9.82 -31.60 49.15
N THR A 759 -11.17 -31.71 49.20
CA THR A 759 -12.05 -31.47 48.03
C THR A 759 -13.45 -30.90 48.36
N THR A 760 -13.98 -29.98 47.52
CA THR A 760 -15.43 -29.61 47.32
C THR A 760 -16.20 -28.94 48.48
N GLU A 761 -17.34 -28.22 48.31
CA GLU A 761 -18.25 -27.96 47.14
C GLU A 761 -18.38 -26.45 46.81
N VAL A 762 -18.34 -25.98 45.54
CA VAL A 762 -19.42 -25.76 44.50
C VAL A 762 -20.57 -24.82 44.93
N PRO A 763 -20.94 -23.80 44.10
CA PRO A 763 -22.03 -24.00 43.11
C PRO A 763 -21.66 -23.62 41.65
N THR A 764 -22.56 -23.96 40.73
CA THR A 764 -22.37 -24.20 39.28
C THR A 764 -22.18 -22.99 38.36
N THR A 765 -21.35 -23.17 37.33
CA THR A 765 -21.47 -22.49 36.01
C THR A 765 -21.17 -23.49 34.87
N THR A 766 -21.78 -23.31 33.70
CA THR A 766 -21.64 -24.19 32.52
C THR A 766 -20.22 -24.21 31.94
N THR A 767 -19.78 -25.36 31.40
CA THR A 767 -18.47 -25.52 30.75
C THR A 767 -18.60 -25.77 29.25
N THR A 768 -17.90 -24.98 28.44
CA THR A 768 -17.54 -25.34 27.05
C THR A 768 -16.05 -25.64 27.04
N THR A 769 -15.67 -26.83 26.56
CA THR A 769 -14.26 -27.27 26.55
C THR A 769 -13.59 -26.91 25.23
N ILE A 770 -12.61 -26.01 25.28
CA ILE A 770 -11.55 -25.91 24.27
C ILE A 770 -10.28 -26.49 24.87
N THR A 771 -9.60 -27.36 24.13
CA THR A 771 -8.38 -28.06 24.60
C THR A 771 -7.15 -27.43 23.98
N GLU A 772 -6.50 -26.51 24.67
CA GLU A 772 -5.14 -26.12 24.33
C GLU A 772 -4.15 -27.20 24.79
N VAL A 773 -3.23 -27.58 23.90
CA VAL A 773 -2.15 -28.53 24.18
C VAL A 773 -0.82 -27.77 24.22
N PRO A 774 -0.10 -27.72 25.36
CA PRO A 774 1.18 -27.01 25.44
C PRO A 774 2.30 -27.80 24.75
N THR A 775 2.62 -27.44 23.51
CA THR A 775 3.72 -28.02 22.72
C THR A 775 5.09 -27.51 23.20
N THR A 776 5.74 -28.26 24.07
CA THR A 776 7.12 -27.97 24.52
C THR A 776 8.13 -28.66 23.60
N THR A 777 8.78 -27.89 22.72
CA THR A 777 9.76 -28.42 21.74
C THR A 777 10.95 -29.09 22.44
N THR A 778 11.09 -30.41 22.24
CA THR A 778 12.20 -31.21 22.80
C THR A 778 12.99 -31.86 21.67
N THR A 779 14.21 -31.37 21.42
CA THR A 779 15.09 -31.88 20.35
C THR A 779 15.70 -33.22 20.75
N THR A 780 15.18 -34.32 20.20
CA THR A 780 15.68 -35.68 20.44
C THR A 780 16.47 -36.19 19.24
N THR A 781 17.81 -36.06 19.28
CA THR A 781 18.69 -36.66 18.27
C THR A 781 18.64 -38.18 18.38
N THR A 782 18.14 -38.86 17.34
CA THR A 782 18.11 -40.32 17.25
C THR A 782 19.06 -40.79 16.16
N GLU A 783 20.18 -41.40 16.53
CA GLU A 783 21.07 -42.05 15.55
C GLU A 783 20.44 -43.34 15.02
N VAL A 784 20.46 -43.51 13.70
CA VAL A 784 20.05 -44.75 13.01
C VAL A 784 21.29 -45.34 12.32
N PRO A 785 21.67 -46.61 12.56
CA PRO A 785 22.88 -47.19 11.99
C PRO A 785 22.68 -47.56 10.52
N THR A 786 23.07 -46.67 9.60
CA THR A 786 23.11 -46.96 8.17
C THR A 786 24.32 -47.82 7.79
N THR A 787 24.05 -49.06 7.37
CA THR A 787 25.08 -50.00 6.90
C THR A 787 25.42 -49.74 5.43
N THR A 788 26.60 -49.14 5.16
CA THR A 788 27.06 -48.84 3.80
C THR A 788 27.40 -50.11 3.02
N THR A 789 26.55 -50.48 2.06
CA THR A 789 26.83 -51.54 1.07
C THR A 789 27.19 -50.91 -0.27
N THR A 790 28.48 -50.91 -0.62
CA THR A 790 28.95 -50.37 -1.89
C THR A 790 28.63 -51.32 -3.04
N THR A 791 27.77 -50.89 -3.97
CA THR A 791 27.53 -51.58 -5.25
C THR A 791 27.90 -50.64 -6.39
N THR A 792 28.93 -50.99 -7.15
CA THR A 792 29.38 -50.21 -8.32
C THR A 792 28.64 -50.66 -9.58
N THR A 793 28.04 -49.72 -10.30
CA THR A 793 27.49 -49.93 -11.65
C THR A 793 27.97 -48.81 -12.55
N GLU A 794 28.75 -49.14 -13.59
CA GLU A 794 29.19 -48.16 -14.59
C GLU A 794 28.09 -47.90 -15.63
N VAL A 795 27.88 -46.63 -15.97
CA VAL A 795 27.03 -46.15 -17.07
C VAL A 795 27.83 -45.04 -17.78
N PRO A 796 27.92 -45.01 -19.13
CA PRO A 796 28.97 -44.27 -19.82
C PRO A 796 28.81 -42.75 -19.77
N THR A 797 29.94 -42.05 -19.64
CA THR A 797 30.05 -40.60 -19.77
C THR A 797 29.97 -40.13 -21.23
N THR A 798 29.02 -39.24 -21.51
CA THR A 798 28.99 -38.44 -22.75
C THR A 798 29.42 -37.01 -22.42
N THR A 799 30.66 -36.65 -22.76
CA THR A 799 31.23 -35.33 -22.43
C THR A 799 30.88 -34.27 -23.48
N THR A 800 29.97 -33.35 -23.16
CA THR A 800 29.68 -32.18 -24.00
C THR A 800 30.52 -30.97 -23.55
N THR A 801 31.65 -30.74 -24.21
CA THR A 801 32.56 -29.62 -23.89
C THR A 801 32.11 -28.31 -24.57
N THR A 802 31.30 -27.51 -23.88
CA THR A 802 30.92 -26.15 -24.34
C THR A 802 32.08 -25.18 -24.16
N THR A 803 32.94 -25.05 -25.18
CA THR A 803 34.08 -24.13 -25.18
C THR A 803 33.62 -22.70 -25.52
N THR A 804 33.48 -21.84 -24.52
CA THR A 804 33.12 -20.41 -24.71
C THR A 804 34.26 -19.63 -25.37
N SER A 805 34.33 -19.66 -26.70
CA SER A 805 35.32 -18.92 -27.48
C SER A 805 35.01 -17.42 -27.48
N LYS A 806 35.92 -16.62 -26.91
CA LYS A 806 35.78 -15.16 -26.77
C LYS A 806 36.16 -14.45 -28.07
N THR A 807 35.22 -14.34 -29.01
CA THR A 807 35.44 -13.66 -30.30
C THR A 807 35.55 -12.15 -30.12
N THR A 808 36.78 -11.63 -30.14
CA THR A 808 37.05 -10.19 -30.19
C THR A 808 36.79 -9.66 -31.60
N THR A 809 35.69 -8.92 -31.79
CA THR A 809 35.41 -8.23 -33.06
C THR A 809 36.26 -6.95 -33.16
N THR A 810 37.43 -7.05 -33.79
CA THR A 810 38.32 -5.92 -34.08
C THR A 810 37.77 -5.09 -35.26
N THR A 811 37.17 -3.94 -34.98
CA THR A 811 36.76 -2.99 -36.02
C THR A 811 37.97 -2.22 -36.56
N THR A 812 38.56 -2.70 -37.66
CA THR A 812 39.76 -2.11 -38.27
C THR A 812 39.46 -0.80 -39.01
N THR A 813 39.89 0.33 -38.43
CA THR A 813 39.86 1.65 -39.08
C THR A 813 40.67 1.64 -40.38
N THR A 814 40.03 1.93 -41.52
CA THR A 814 40.70 2.06 -42.82
C THR A 814 40.51 3.48 -43.38
N THR A 815 41.57 4.28 -43.36
CA THR A 815 41.60 5.65 -43.90
C THR A 815 42.38 5.71 -45.21
N THR A 816 41.81 6.29 -46.27
CA THR A 816 42.56 6.82 -47.43
C THR A 816 41.76 7.99 -48.05
N PRO A 817 42.37 9.12 -48.46
CA PRO A 817 41.64 10.38 -48.69
C PRO A 817 41.61 10.91 -50.14
N THR A 818 40.64 11.78 -50.46
CA THR A 818 40.74 12.71 -51.62
C THR A 818 39.96 14.03 -51.45
N THR A 819 40.67 15.05 -50.96
CA THR A 819 40.61 16.48 -51.37
C THR A 819 39.31 17.15 -51.85
N SER A 820 38.83 18.10 -51.02
CA SER A 820 38.69 19.54 -51.35
C SER A 820 37.57 20.04 -52.30
N LYS A 821 36.62 20.83 -51.75
CA LYS A 821 36.70 22.31 -51.86
C LYS A 821 35.80 23.12 -50.91
N THR A 822 36.44 24.15 -50.36
CA THR A 822 35.97 25.35 -49.63
C THR A 822 34.72 26.04 -50.20
N THR A 823 33.86 26.59 -49.33
CA THR A 823 33.50 28.03 -49.28
C THR A 823 32.86 28.41 -47.92
N THR A 824 33.32 29.52 -47.35
CA THR A 824 32.92 30.11 -46.06
C THR A 824 31.66 30.97 -46.17
N THR A 825 30.91 31.18 -45.08
CA THR A 825 30.49 32.51 -44.56
C THR A 825 29.89 32.36 -43.15
N THR A 826 29.99 33.41 -42.33
CA THR A 826 29.74 33.43 -40.88
C THR A 826 28.50 34.27 -40.52
N THR A 827 28.07 34.19 -39.25
CA THR A 827 27.56 35.29 -38.38
C THR A 827 26.05 35.40 -38.05
N THR A 828 25.78 35.52 -36.74
CA THR A 828 24.71 36.27 -36.02
C THR A 828 23.21 35.90 -36.07
N THR A 829 22.77 35.18 -35.02
CA THR A 829 21.86 35.59 -33.91
C THR A 829 20.52 36.36 -34.11
N VAL A 830 19.61 36.09 -33.15
CA VAL A 830 18.46 36.85 -32.54
C VAL A 830 17.01 36.77 -33.11
N THR A 831 16.09 36.43 -32.19
CA THR A 831 14.64 36.80 -32.07
C THR A 831 13.56 36.37 -33.09
N LYS A 832 12.75 35.38 -32.67
CA LYS A 832 11.30 35.50 -32.31
C LYS A 832 10.42 36.53 -33.07
N THR A 833 9.35 36.07 -33.73
CA THR A 833 7.91 36.46 -33.49
C THR A 833 6.94 35.90 -34.56
N THR A 834 5.81 35.33 -34.09
CA THR A 834 4.44 35.17 -34.66
C THR A 834 4.13 35.55 -36.12
N THR A 835 3.32 34.73 -36.85
CA THR A 835 1.94 35.08 -37.35
C THR A 835 1.26 33.98 -38.20
N THR A 836 -0.06 33.86 -37.99
CA THR A 836 -1.11 33.08 -38.68
C THR A 836 -1.20 33.24 -40.21
N THR A 837 -1.57 32.19 -40.97
CA THR A 837 -2.40 32.33 -42.19
C THR A 837 -3.36 31.14 -42.38
N THR A 838 -4.61 31.42 -42.77
CA THR A 838 -5.65 30.45 -43.17
C THR A 838 -5.76 30.34 -44.69
N THR A 839 -6.02 29.14 -45.26
CA THR A 839 -6.63 29.05 -46.61
C THR A 839 -7.43 27.76 -46.82
N THR A 840 -8.35 27.78 -47.80
CA THR A 840 -9.46 26.81 -47.93
C THR A 840 -9.57 26.26 -49.36
N LYS A 841 -9.89 24.95 -49.49
CA LYS A 841 -10.47 24.18 -50.61
C LYS A 841 -10.38 24.73 -52.06
N THR A 842 -10.15 23.82 -53.03
CA THR A 842 -11.04 23.61 -54.21
C THR A 842 -10.81 22.23 -54.86
N LYS A 843 -11.78 21.77 -55.67
CA LYS A 843 -11.96 20.41 -56.21
C LYS A 843 -12.23 20.46 -57.73
N THR A 844 -11.58 19.58 -58.52
CA THR A 844 -11.90 19.17 -59.92
C THR A 844 -11.17 17.83 -60.16
N THR A 845 -11.71 16.66 -60.53
CA THR A 845 -12.73 16.19 -61.52
C THR A 845 -12.15 15.89 -62.92
N THR A 846 -12.07 14.60 -63.29
CA THR A 846 -11.83 14.11 -64.68
C THR A 846 -12.59 12.79 -64.91
N THR A 847 -12.95 12.47 -66.17
CA THR A 847 -13.96 11.44 -66.53
C THR A 847 -13.64 10.72 -67.85
N THR A 848 -13.82 9.39 -67.95
CA THR A 848 -14.26 8.61 -69.15
C THR A 848 -14.38 7.10 -68.81
N THR A 849 -15.53 6.42 -69.00
CA THR A 849 -16.03 5.70 -70.22
C THR A 849 -15.34 4.33 -70.44
N LYS A 850 -15.94 3.11 -70.30
CA LYS A 850 -17.29 2.51 -70.44
C LYS A 850 -17.41 1.64 -71.72
N THR A 851 -17.57 0.32 -71.53
CA THR A 851 -17.97 -0.67 -72.57
C THR A 851 -19.09 -1.56 -72.02
N THR A 852 -19.93 -2.16 -72.88
CA THR A 852 -21.20 -2.81 -72.48
C THR A 852 -21.42 -4.13 -73.22
N THR A 853 -21.96 -5.14 -72.54
CA THR A 853 -22.62 -6.30 -73.17
C THR A 853 -23.85 -6.70 -72.35
N THR A 854 -24.98 -7.03 -73.00
CA THR A 854 -26.27 -7.29 -72.32
C THR A 854 -27.05 -8.40 -73.01
N LYS A 855 -27.67 -9.31 -72.25
CA LYS A 855 -28.96 -9.93 -72.58
C LYS A 855 -29.64 -10.49 -71.32
N THR A 856 -30.97 -10.70 -71.41
CA THR A 856 -31.86 -10.66 -70.23
C THR A 856 -33.12 -11.51 -70.45
N LYS A 857 -33.57 -12.25 -69.42
CA LYS A 857 -34.95 -12.68 -69.08
C LYS A 857 -34.89 -13.83 -68.05
N THR A 858 -35.77 -14.07 -67.09
CA THR A 858 -36.83 -13.34 -66.31
C THR A 858 -37.23 -14.30 -65.14
N THR A 859 -37.92 -13.99 -64.03
CA THR A 859 -38.82 -12.91 -63.53
C THR A 859 -38.71 -12.93 -61.97
N THR A 860 -39.38 -12.18 -61.08
CA THR A 860 -40.58 -11.31 -61.09
C THR A 860 -40.56 -10.29 -59.92
N THR A 861 -41.29 -9.17 -60.07
CA THR A 861 -42.26 -8.54 -59.13
C THR A 861 -42.15 -8.69 -57.60
N THR A 862 -42.32 -7.65 -56.76
CA THR A 862 -42.44 -6.17 -56.99
C THR A 862 -42.20 -5.40 -55.67
N THR A 863 -41.69 -4.17 -55.79
CA THR A 863 -41.32 -3.23 -54.71
C THR A 863 -42.44 -2.24 -54.31
N THR A 864 -42.24 -1.50 -53.21
CA THR A 864 -42.75 -0.11 -52.93
C THR A 864 -44.27 0.12 -52.70
N THR A 865 -44.76 1.02 -51.83
CA THR A 865 -44.16 1.84 -50.74
C THR A 865 -45.23 2.22 -49.69
N LYS A 866 -44.80 2.70 -48.51
CA LYS A 866 -45.43 3.72 -47.63
C LYS A 866 -46.97 3.85 -47.60
N THR A 867 -47.54 3.81 -46.38
CA THR A 867 -48.31 4.96 -45.86
C THR A 867 -48.25 5.04 -44.33
N LYS A 868 -48.24 6.29 -43.86
CA LYS A 868 -48.32 6.79 -42.48
C LYS A 868 -49.60 6.30 -41.76
N THR A 869 -49.47 5.85 -40.51
CA THR A 869 -50.64 5.51 -39.66
C THR A 869 -50.60 6.29 -38.35
N THR A 870 -51.65 7.06 -38.07
CA THR A 870 -51.93 7.64 -36.74
C THR A 870 -52.90 6.75 -35.96
N THR A 871 -52.71 6.74 -34.64
CA THR A 871 -53.35 5.87 -33.64
C THR A 871 -54.88 5.72 -33.73
N LYS A 872 -55.37 4.47 -33.77
CA LYS A 872 -56.47 4.04 -32.89
C LYS A 872 -56.57 2.53 -32.66
N THR A 873 -57.13 2.20 -31.51
CA THR A 873 -57.35 0.88 -30.87
C THR A 873 -58.18 -0.11 -31.70
N THR A 874 -57.91 -1.42 -31.58
CA THR A 874 -58.83 -2.47 -31.01
C THR A 874 -58.49 -3.89 -31.50
N THR A 875 -58.74 -4.89 -30.64
CA THR A 875 -58.76 -6.36 -30.86
C THR A 875 -57.44 -7.07 -31.15
N THR A 876 -57.09 -7.97 -30.23
CA THR A 876 -56.01 -8.94 -30.30
C THR A 876 -56.33 -10.12 -31.22
N LYS A 877 -55.28 -10.71 -31.80
CA LYS A 877 -55.27 -12.13 -32.19
C LYS A 877 -53.88 -12.69 -31.86
N SER A 878 -53.83 -13.72 -31.03
CA SER A 878 -52.59 -14.32 -30.54
C SER A 878 -51.91 -15.22 -31.57
N THR A 879 -50.58 -15.18 -31.58
CA THR A 879 -49.71 -16.29 -31.99
C THR A 879 -49.86 -17.42 -30.97
N PRO A 880 -49.86 -18.71 -31.36
CA PRO A 880 -49.94 -19.81 -30.39
C PRO A 880 -48.70 -19.82 -29.49
N THR A 881 -48.89 -19.66 -28.18
CA THR A 881 -47.86 -19.86 -27.15
C THR A 881 -47.43 -21.33 -27.14
N PRO A 882 -46.13 -21.64 -26.92
CA PRO A 882 -45.72 -22.98 -26.51
C PRO A 882 -46.49 -23.42 -25.26
N THR A 883 -47.12 -24.60 -25.29
CA THR A 883 -48.08 -25.02 -24.25
C THR A 883 -47.41 -25.56 -22.98
N GLU A 884 -46.08 -25.69 -22.97
CA GLU A 884 -45.28 -26.22 -21.87
C GLU A 884 -44.08 -25.30 -21.64
N CYS A 885 -43.72 -25.09 -20.38
CA CYS A 885 -42.53 -24.34 -19.99
C CYS A 885 -41.25 -25.17 -20.21
N SER A 886 -40.11 -24.50 -20.39
CA SER A 886 -38.83 -25.16 -20.60
C SER A 886 -38.40 -25.95 -19.36
N THR A 887 -37.78 -27.11 -19.58
CA THR A 887 -37.39 -28.05 -18.53
C THR A 887 -36.25 -27.51 -17.68
N ALA A 888 -35.97 -28.15 -16.54
CA ALA A 888 -34.71 -27.98 -15.81
C ALA A 888 -33.50 -27.99 -16.78
N TRP A 889 -32.63 -27.00 -16.65
CA TRP A 889 -31.44 -26.76 -17.49
C TRP A 889 -31.71 -26.55 -19.00
N GLY A 890 -32.97 -26.42 -19.40
CA GLY A 890 -33.37 -26.09 -20.76
C GLY A 890 -33.19 -24.60 -21.08
N LYS A 891 -32.92 -24.29 -22.35
CA LYS A 891 -32.91 -22.89 -22.82
C LYS A 891 -34.29 -22.25 -22.65
N CYS A 892 -34.35 -21.01 -22.22
CA CYS A 892 -35.57 -20.24 -21.99
C CYS A 892 -35.52 -18.79 -22.53
N GLY A 893 -34.39 -18.34 -23.07
CA GLY A 893 -34.24 -16.98 -23.60
C GLY A 893 -33.03 -16.81 -24.52
N GLY A 894 -32.80 -15.56 -24.94
CA GLY A 894 -31.72 -15.15 -25.85
C GLY A 894 -32.18 -14.75 -27.25
N ILE A 895 -31.41 -13.86 -27.89
CA ILE A 895 -31.67 -13.31 -29.23
C ILE A 895 -31.87 -14.44 -30.26
N GLY A 896 -32.98 -14.36 -31.00
CA GLY A 896 -33.37 -15.35 -32.01
C GLY A 896 -34.03 -16.62 -31.47
N TYR A 897 -34.15 -16.79 -30.14
CA TYR A 897 -34.87 -17.90 -29.55
C TYR A 897 -36.39 -17.78 -29.78
N ASN A 898 -37.04 -18.90 -30.09
CA ASN A 898 -38.49 -18.99 -30.41
C ASN A 898 -39.20 -20.07 -29.58
N GLY A 899 -38.58 -20.55 -28.50
CA GLY A 899 -39.14 -21.57 -27.60
C GLY A 899 -39.84 -20.98 -26.36
N PRO A 900 -40.14 -21.80 -25.34
CA PRO A 900 -40.81 -21.34 -24.13
C PRO A 900 -39.95 -20.39 -23.30
N THR A 901 -40.52 -19.26 -22.88
CA THR A 901 -39.85 -18.24 -22.04
C THR A 901 -40.17 -18.34 -20.54
N CYS A 902 -40.85 -19.43 -20.14
CA CYS A 902 -41.07 -19.80 -18.75
C CYS A 902 -40.35 -21.11 -18.43
N CYS A 903 -40.11 -21.36 -17.15
CA CYS A 903 -39.51 -22.60 -16.64
C CYS A 903 -40.53 -23.44 -15.86
N ILE A 904 -40.24 -24.73 -15.69
CA ILE A 904 -41.03 -25.61 -14.81
C ILE A 904 -41.00 -25.15 -13.34
N GLU A 905 -41.98 -25.59 -12.55
CA GLU A 905 -42.09 -25.23 -11.14
C GLU A 905 -40.82 -25.58 -10.34
N GLY A 906 -40.36 -24.65 -9.50
CA GLY A 906 -39.07 -24.75 -8.79
C GLY A 906 -37.85 -24.26 -9.58
N PHE A 907 -38.03 -23.81 -10.82
CA PHE A 907 -36.98 -23.23 -11.66
C PHE A 907 -37.38 -21.84 -12.17
N TYR A 908 -36.40 -20.97 -12.42
CA TYR A 908 -36.61 -19.66 -13.06
C TYR A 908 -35.65 -19.48 -14.26
N CYS A 909 -35.99 -18.55 -15.16
CA CYS A 909 -35.17 -18.30 -16.35
C CYS A 909 -34.04 -17.33 -16.00
N GLN A 910 -32.82 -17.85 -15.86
CA GLN A 910 -31.61 -17.05 -15.65
C GLN A 910 -31.02 -16.63 -17.00
N PHE A 911 -30.83 -15.33 -17.20
CA PHE A 911 -30.03 -14.79 -18.30
C PHE A 911 -28.55 -15.15 -18.08
N GLN A 912 -27.86 -15.61 -19.13
CA GLN A 912 -26.43 -15.91 -19.10
C GLN A 912 -25.64 -15.06 -20.11
N ASN A 913 -26.22 -14.78 -21.28
CA ASN A 913 -25.73 -13.77 -22.21
C ASN A 913 -26.84 -13.38 -23.21
N ALA A 914 -26.59 -12.36 -24.04
CA ALA A 914 -27.53 -11.87 -25.04
C ALA A 914 -28.12 -12.95 -25.97
N TYR A 915 -27.42 -14.06 -26.22
CA TYR A 915 -27.89 -15.16 -27.07
C TYR A 915 -28.43 -16.37 -26.28
N TYR A 916 -28.30 -16.42 -24.95
CA TYR A 916 -28.65 -17.59 -24.15
C TYR A 916 -29.17 -17.27 -22.74
N SER A 917 -30.25 -17.93 -22.36
CA SER A 917 -30.80 -17.92 -20.99
C SER A 917 -31.29 -19.33 -20.66
N GLN A 918 -31.14 -19.78 -19.42
CA GLN A 918 -31.35 -21.16 -18.98
C GLN A 918 -32.28 -21.27 -17.78
N CYS A 919 -33.07 -22.33 -17.72
CA CYS A 919 -33.87 -22.66 -16.54
C CYS A 919 -33.00 -23.26 -15.43
N VAL A 920 -32.77 -22.52 -14.35
CA VAL A 920 -31.99 -22.96 -13.18
C VAL A 920 -32.86 -23.07 -11.92
N PRO A 921 -32.50 -23.88 -10.92
CA PRO A 921 -33.31 -24.04 -9.71
C PRO A 921 -33.45 -22.72 -8.93
N GLY A 922 -34.65 -22.36 -8.50
CA GLY A 922 -34.88 -21.19 -7.66
C GLY A 922 -36.22 -20.47 -7.89
N LYS A 923 -36.27 -19.21 -7.43
CA LYS A 923 -37.33 -18.23 -7.69
C LYS A 923 -36.70 -16.99 -8.32
N ASP A 924 -37.51 -16.20 -9.03
CA ASP A 924 -37.09 -14.91 -9.61
C ASP A 924 -36.57 -13.95 -8.51
N PRO A 925 -35.30 -13.48 -8.59
CA PRO A 925 -34.70 -12.61 -7.58
C PRO A 925 -35.22 -11.17 -7.59
N ASN A 926 -36.06 -10.78 -8.56
CA ASN A 926 -36.51 -9.39 -8.73
C ASN A 926 -37.79 -9.02 -7.94
N HIS A 927 -38.26 -9.88 -7.03
CA HIS A 927 -39.49 -9.65 -6.27
C HIS A 927 -39.23 -9.13 -4.84
N PHE A 928 -39.13 -7.81 -4.71
CA PHE A 928 -38.88 -7.13 -3.43
C PHE A 928 -40.17 -6.83 -2.65
N SER A 929 -40.19 -7.13 -1.35
CA SER A 929 -41.23 -6.73 -0.40
C SER A 929 -40.59 -6.15 0.86
N ALA A 930 -40.97 -4.93 1.25
CA ALA A 930 -40.30 -4.19 2.33
C ALA A 930 -41.17 -4.11 3.60
N GLU A 931 -40.83 -4.95 4.60
CA GLU A 931 -40.80 -4.65 6.06
C GLU A 931 -40.40 -5.95 6.82
N PRO A 932 -39.70 -5.87 7.97
CA PRO A 932 -39.14 -7.04 8.66
C PRO A 932 -40.11 -7.70 9.65
N ASP A 933 -39.98 -9.03 9.84
CA ASP A 933 -40.63 -9.81 10.90
C ASP A 933 -39.76 -9.82 12.18
N GLU A 934 -40.38 -9.79 13.38
CA GLU A 934 -39.65 -9.62 14.66
C GLU A 934 -38.81 -10.84 15.11
N ASP A 935 -38.94 -12.00 14.45
CA ASP A 935 -38.23 -13.26 14.75
C ASP A 935 -37.01 -13.53 13.82
N ALA A 936 -36.56 -12.55 13.02
CA ALA A 936 -35.51 -12.75 12.02
C ALA A 936 -34.10 -13.03 12.60
N GLN A 937 -33.53 -14.19 12.27
CA GLN A 937 -32.16 -14.56 12.64
C GLN A 937 -31.13 -13.91 11.69
N CYS A 938 -30.63 -12.72 12.06
CA CYS A 938 -29.59 -12.00 11.33
C CYS A 938 -28.27 -12.81 11.19
N ASN A 939 -27.56 -12.61 10.08
CA ASN A 939 -26.30 -13.31 9.81
C ASN A 939 -25.17 -12.83 10.75
N GLY A 940 -24.24 -13.73 11.01
CA GLY A 940 -23.09 -13.56 11.89
C GLY A 940 -22.02 -12.58 11.38
N ALA A 941 -20.98 -12.40 12.19
CA ALA A 941 -19.82 -11.60 11.85
C ALA A 941 -19.13 -12.18 10.61
N TYR A 942 -18.88 -11.36 9.59
CA TYR A 942 -18.27 -11.75 8.31
C TYR A 942 -19.05 -12.79 7.48
N GLU A 943 -20.31 -13.06 7.81
CA GLU A 943 -21.20 -13.88 6.97
C GLU A 943 -21.75 -13.06 5.79
N LYS A 944 -22.09 -13.75 4.69
CA LYS A 944 -22.80 -13.14 3.55
C LYS A 944 -24.19 -12.69 4.02
N CYS A 945 -24.61 -11.49 3.61
CA CYS A 945 -25.87 -10.84 4.03
C CYS A 945 -26.64 -10.20 2.86
N GLY A 946 -26.18 -10.42 1.62
CA GLY A 946 -26.81 -9.81 0.45
C GLY A 946 -26.05 -10.10 -0.84
N GLY A 947 -26.50 -9.44 -1.90
CA GLY A 947 -26.03 -9.65 -3.27
C GLY A 947 -26.91 -10.61 -4.07
N LEU A 948 -26.89 -10.44 -5.38
CA LEU A 948 -27.71 -11.17 -6.35
C LEU A 948 -27.52 -12.69 -6.22
N GLY A 949 -28.63 -13.41 -6.06
CA GLY A 949 -28.66 -14.86 -5.82
C GLY A 949 -28.51 -15.29 -4.37
N PHE A 950 -28.33 -14.37 -3.42
CA PHE A 950 -28.33 -14.68 -1.98
C PHE A 950 -29.75 -14.92 -1.44
N THR A 951 -29.87 -15.80 -0.44
CA THR A 951 -31.16 -16.28 0.11
C THR A 951 -31.22 -16.32 1.65
N GLY A 952 -30.20 -15.79 2.33
CA GLY A 952 -30.20 -15.62 3.80
C GLY A 952 -30.87 -14.31 4.24
N SER A 953 -30.60 -13.88 5.47
CA SER A 953 -31.15 -12.64 6.04
C SER A 953 -30.41 -11.41 5.47
N ASP A 954 -31.06 -10.25 5.37
CA ASP A 954 -30.43 -8.99 5.00
C ASP A 954 -29.83 -8.22 6.20
N CYS A 955 -30.11 -8.64 7.44
CA CYS A 955 -29.59 -8.01 8.66
C CYS A 955 -28.34 -8.71 9.22
N CYS A 956 -27.54 -7.96 9.98
CA CYS A 956 -26.30 -8.41 10.60
C CYS A 956 -26.36 -8.37 12.13
N VAL A 957 -25.58 -9.23 12.78
CA VAL A 957 -25.39 -9.20 14.24
C VAL A 957 -24.89 -7.83 14.74
N LYS A 958 -25.31 -7.47 15.96
CA LYS A 958 -25.03 -6.16 16.58
C LYS A 958 -23.54 -5.82 16.59
N GLY A 959 -23.19 -4.68 15.97
CA GLY A 959 -21.81 -4.20 15.80
C GLY A 959 -21.28 -4.37 14.37
N TYR A 960 -22.03 -5.09 13.52
CA TYR A 960 -21.76 -5.29 12.11
C TYR A 960 -22.88 -4.69 11.24
N THR A 961 -22.52 -4.33 10.00
CA THR A 961 -23.40 -3.75 8.98
C THR A 961 -23.21 -4.50 7.68
N CYS A 962 -24.27 -4.71 6.90
CA CYS A 962 -24.18 -5.36 5.60
C CYS A 962 -23.56 -4.39 4.56
N LYS A 963 -22.26 -4.53 4.27
CA LYS A 963 -21.59 -3.77 3.19
C LYS A 963 -21.71 -4.56 1.90
N MET A 964 -22.24 -3.95 0.84
CA MET A 964 -22.17 -4.50 -0.51
C MET A 964 -20.73 -4.32 -1.04
N PHE A 965 -20.12 -5.38 -1.54
CA PHE A 965 -18.79 -5.37 -2.15
C PHE A 965 -18.88 -5.38 -3.67
N ASN A 966 -19.88 -6.10 -4.20
CA ASN A 966 -20.31 -6.04 -5.59
C ASN A 966 -21.78 -6.49 -5.68
N ILE A 967 -22.40 -6.38 -6.85
CA ILE A 967 -23.82 -6.70 -7.03
C ILE A 967 -24.20 -8.15 -6.65
N PHE A 968 -23.25 -9.10 -6.64
CA PHE A 968 -23.46 -10.52 -6.29
C PHE A 968 -23.12 -10.84 -4.82
N TYR A 969 -22.47 -9.93 -4.08
CA TYR A 969 -21.96 -10.19 -2.74
C TYR A 969 -21.99 -8.98 -1.81
N SER A 970 -22.76 -9.10 -0.72
CA SER A 970 -22.67 -8.26 0.47
C SER A 970 -22.30 -9.10 1.69
N GLN A 971 -21.49 -8.57 2.59
CA GLN A 971 -21.03 -9.25 3.81
C GLN A 971 -21.21 -8.36 5.04
N CYS A 972 -21.50 -8.98 6.18
CA CYS A 972 -21.54 -8.33 7.48
C CYS A 972 -20.12 -7.92 7.91
N VAL A 973 -19.76 -6.65 7.71
CA VAL A 973 -18.47 -6.09 8.17
C VAL A 973 -18.65 -5.36 9.50
N PRO A 974 -17.64 -5.33 10.39
CA PRO A 974 -17.69 -4.49 11.59
C PRO A 974 -17.91 -3.02 11.22
N ASN A 975 -18.67 -2.29 12.03
CA ASN A 975 -19.11 -0.91 11.70
C ASN A 975 -17.98 0.10 11.44
N TYR A 976 -16.73 -0.20 11.81
CA TYR A 976 -15.56 0.63 11.52
C TYR A 976 -14.96 0.43 10.11
N TYR A 977 -15.28 -0.67 9.40
CA TYR A 977 -14.83 -0.91 8.01
C TYR A 977 -15.66 -0.17 6.94
N ILE A 978 -16.57 0.71 7.37
CA ILE A 978 -17.37 1.59 6.48
C ILE A 978 -16.56 2.86 6.09
N VAL A 979 -15.38 3.08 6.71
CA VAL A 979 -14.51 4.27 6.51
C VAL A 979 -13.21 3.92 5.75
N LEU A 980 -13.28 2.91 4.88
CA LEU A 980 -12.28 2.58 3.85
C LEU A 980 -12.97 2.53 2.48
#